data_AF-A0A7Y3KVN2-F1
#
_entry.id   AF-A0A7Y3KVN2-F1
#
_cell.length_a   1.000
_cell.length_b   1.000
_cell.length_c   1.000
_cell.angle_alpha   90.00
_cell.angle_beta   90.00
_cell.angle_gamma   90.00
#
_symmetry.space_group_name_H-M   'P 1'
#
loop_
_entity.id
_entity.type
_entity.pdbx_description
1 polymer ?
#
loop_
_entity_poly.entity_id
_entity_poly.type
_entity_poly.pdbx_seq_one_letter_code
_entity_poly.pdbx_strand_id
1 'polypeptide(L)'
;MTDHFNTDSRARHRRRLGTAWLAAPVLIVSTLSPSAPSTLPTNTKASDPLITYASPSASASGWTTSNLTSALSGVNILGTPDVASANGVAYVVARLSNGDVALIQRGPGSYASLTDLTTSDGAPSASADPVVILDQFGRANVVYDSRGRLELVTPRWALYSRGAHFAPSPPSYFVSTLNKGSGLPAYTGAPGISVSGSTGAVAYRSTSSHVVVVQLRWNSAQNPATFSRALDLTRNTRGSAAVGEPVVVPNQPNLVSVTDSNHHVELLLHQGSGWQNTDISALLGAPGLTGSLSAMIQGTAVHLVGLTSAGHVILLSAPSAYSPPNAWTLDDVTAQVNGPTLQGGLFSDDSTGTAVIAGAGNDQHDLWTYTLAPGATSWSVTDVSRQSGNVSPLVHSGVSGGWVDGNLILLDAGRGFAARGGVGVYAIPNADFTHAISDGWPILGETGGLGTLSAPWVQSQPPATVETPNFLVGQAIAQSNRNETWLSFWTVSGPLTPQTTNAAAFYAHGYAAGQYVAQQIDQYSSHGLGLKPNWVILDPEGYPDAHSGLDAPAGSAPSVLGTYQGYWSAMLSGWSKGLTSIDPRLTPAVYASQSEYRTYGLGSSGLPTFMAVAFGGGGPVRLPGTYGSNVLGFIAFNATCVPLATLRAEEQTLASPPWSGIYNTLQFNPGVYCAP
;
A
#
# COMPACT_ATOMS: atom_id res chain seq x y z
N MET A 1 91.13 22.48 12.91
CA MET A 1 92.21 21.73 13.61
C MET A 1 91.88 20.25 13.50
N THR A 2 92.88 19.48 13.09
CA THR A 2 93.20 18.08 13.45
C THR A 2 92.71 17.65 14.85
N ASP A 3 92.53 16.38 15.28
CA ASP A 3 92.63 15.02 14.71
C ASP A 3 92.09 13.99 15.76
N HIS A 4 91.93 12.66 15.57
CA HIS A 4 91.55 11.77 14.45
C HIS A 4 91.50 10.29 14.98
N PHE A 5 90.75 9.36 14.35
CA PHE A 5 90.60 7.91 14.67
C PHE A 5 89.93 7.54 16.03
N ASN A 6 88.92 6.64 16.16
CA ASN A 6 88.62 5.28 15.63
C ASN A 6 89.29 4.13 16.44
N THR A 7 88.50 3.24 17.06
CA THR A 7 88.56 1.77 16.84
C THR A 7 87.52 0.95 17.62
N ASP A 8 87.24 -0.24 17.08
CA ASP A 8 86.22 -1.24 17.44
C ASP A 8 86.76 -2.28 18.46
N SER A 9 85.91 -2.83 19.34
CA SER A 9 85.93 -4.29 19.61
C SER A 9 84.75 -4.80 20.45
N ARG A 10 84.32 -6.02 20.10
CA ARG A 10 83.07 -6.69 20.48
C ARG A 10 83.15 -7.50 21.78
N ALA A 11 82.04 -7.58 22.51
CA ALA A 11 81.68 -8.76 23.32
C ALA A 11 80.18 -9.11 23.13
N ARG A 12 79.84 -10.40 23.22
CA ARG A 12 78.52 -10.94 22.81
C ARG A 12 77.68 -11.33 24.03
N HIS A 13 76.34 -11.18 24.01
CA HIS A 13 75.42 -12.33 24.17
C HIS A 13 73.90 -12.05 23.96
N ARG A 14 73.35 -12.78 22.97
CA ARG A 14 72.05 -13.51 22.94
C ARG A 14 70.68 -12.80 23.13
N ARG A 15 69.87 -12.93 22.06
CA ARG A 15 68.39 -13.13 21.99
C ARG A 15 67.52 -11.90 22.35
N ARG A 16 66.36 -11.65 21.72
CA ARG A 16 65.53 -12.43 20.76
C ARG A 16 65.19 -11.59 19.50
N LEU A 17 64.85 -12.25 18.39
CA LEU A 17 64.32 -11.58 17.19
C LEU A 17 62.85 -11.14 17.40
N GLY A 18 62.51 -10.02 16.79
CA GLY A 18 61.16 -9.45 16.69
C GLY A 18 61.15 -8.36 15.62
N THR A 19 61.58 -8.71 14.40
CA THR A 19 61.84 -7.74 13.33
C THR A 19 60.53 -7.30 12.68
N ALA A 20 60.10 -6.06 12.96
CA ALA A 20 59.13 -5.35 12.15
C ALA A 20 59.73 -5.06 10.77
N TRP A 21 58.97 -5.30 9.70
CA TRP A 21 59.37 -4.93 8.35
C TRP A 21 58.79 -3.56 7.98
N LEU A 22 59.68 -2.58 7.80
CA LEU A 22 59.40 -1.40 6.99
C LEU A 22 59.40 -1.84 5.52
N ALA A 23 58.27 -1.69 4.83
CA ALA A 23 58.17 -1.86 3.39
C ALA A 23 58.05 -0.48 2.73
N ALA A 24 58.92 -0.19 1.78
CA ALA A 24 58.84 1.01 0.95
C ALA A 24 57.65 0.90 -0.03
N PRO A 25 56.99 2.02 -0.41
CA PRO A 25 55.86 1.97 -1.32
C PRO A 25 56.30 1.61 -2.74
N VAL A 26 55.78 0.49 -3.24
CA VAL A 26 55.90 0.10 -4.66
C VAL A 26 54.95 0.97 -5.48
N LEU A 27 55.49 1.74 -6.42
CA LEU A 27 54.70 2.51 -7.37
C LEU A 27 54.10 1.58 -8.44
N ILE A 28 52.92 1.02 -8.16
CA ILE A 28 52.14 0.30 -9.17
C ILE A 28 51.40 1.34 -10.02
N VAL A 29 51.87 1.55 -11.25
CA VAL A 29 51.12 2.31 -12.26
C VAL A 29 50.00 1.40 -12.80
N SER A 30 48.89 1.33 -12.08
CA SER A 30 47.65 0.77 -12.60
C SER A 30 47.03 1.76 -13.57
N THR A 31 46.91 1.37 -14.85
CA THR A 31 46.12 2.11 -15.82
C THR A 31 44.65 2.04 -15.42
N LEU A 32 44.19 3.04 -14.67
CA LEU A 32 42.77 3.26 -14.42
C LEU A 32 42.10 3.62 -15.74
N SER A 33 41.55 2.60 -16.42
CA SER A 33 40.43 2.82 -17.33
C SER A 33 39.40 3.65 -16.59
N PRO A 34 38.81 4.71 -17.20
CA PRO A 34 37.76 5.46 -16.53
C PRO A 34 36.64 4.49 -16.19
N SER A 35 36.44 4.25 -14.90
CA SER A 35 35.27 3.55 -14.39
C SER A 35 34.06 4.26 -14.96
N ALA A 36 33.26 3.56 -15.76
CA ALA A 36 31.99 4.08 -16.25
C ALA A 36 31.24 4.70 -15.05
N PRO A 37 30.61 5.87 -15.20
CA PRO A 37 29.94 6.54 -14.10
C PRO A 37 29.01 5.52 -13.45
N SER A 38 29.24 5.22 -12.18
CA SER A 38 28.38 4.32 -11.42
C SER A 38 26.98 4.90 -11.50
N THR A 39 26.11 4.26 -12.26
CA THR A 39 24.70 4.60 -12.29
C THR A 39 24.23 4.51 -10.85
N LEU A 40 23.95 5.68 -10.26
CA LEU A 40 23.26 5.78 -8.97
C LEU A 40 22.12 4.77 -9.00
N PRO A 41 21.93 3.94 -7.95
CA PRO A 41 20.80 3.04 -7.91
C PRO A 41 19.56 3.90 -8.06
N THR A 42 18.90 3.77 -9.22
CA THR A 42 17.57 4.31 -9.40
C THR A 42 16.71 3.57 -8.40
N ASN A 43 16.37 4.23 -7.30
CA ASN A 43 15.21 3.86 -6.49
C ASN A 43 14.00 4.03 -7.42
N THR A 44 13.75 3.00 -8.24
CA THR A 44 12.55 2.85 -9.03
C THR A 44 11.43 2.70 -8.02
N LYS A 45 10.79 3.83 -7.67
CA LYS A 45 9.54 3.81 -6.91
C LYS A 45 8.61 2.82 -7.59
N ALA A 46 7.98 1.96 -6.81
CA ALA A 46 7.10 0.95 -7.36
C ALA A 46 5.96 1.63 -8.14
N SER A 47 5.57 1.00 -9.24
CA SER A 47 4.52 1.48 -10.13
C SER A 47 3.21 0.78 -9.76
N ASP A 48 2.51 1.36 -8.80
CA ASP A 48 1.37 0.76 -8.11
C ASP A 48 0.05 1.49 -8.45
N PRO A 49 -1.11 0.82 -8.38
CA PRO A 49 -2.40 1.48 -8.55
C PRO A 49 -2.62 2.60 -7.51
N LEU A 50 -3.32 3.66 -7.90
CA LEU A 50 -3.82 4.68 -6.96
C LEU A 50 -5.04 4.14 -6.23
N ILE A 51 -5.00 4.12 -4.91
CA ILE A 51 -6.06 3.55 -4.07
C ILE A 51 -6.63 4.65 -3.19
N THR A 52 -7.92 4.57 -2.89
CA THR A 52 -8.55 5.44 -1.89
C THR A 52 -9.43 4.65 -0.94
N TYR A 53 -9.32 5.01 0.33
CA TYR A 53 -10.13 4.55 1.44
C TYR A 53 -11.02 5.72 1.85
N ALA A 54 -12.33 5.50 1.98
CA ALA A 54 -13.27 6.54 2.36
C ALA A 54 -14.15 6.07 3.52
N SER A 55 -14.38 6.94 4.50
CA SER A 55 -15.28 6.70 5.63
C SER A 55 -16.23 7.88 5.87
N PRO A 56 -17.50 7.64 6.26
CA PRO A 56 -18.45 8.69 6.64
C PRO A 56 -17.98 9.59 7.81
N SER A 57 -17.07 9.09 8.65
CA SER A 57 -16.32 9.91 9.60
C SER A 57 -14.99 9.24 9.97
N ALA A 58 -14.04 10.01 10.47
CA ALA A 58 -12.75 9.49 10.92
C ALA A 58 -12.85 8.39 12.00
N SER A 59 -13.91 8.41 12.83
CA SER A 59 -14.13 7.52 13.98
C SER A 59 -15.19 6.44 13.77
N ALA A 60 -15.79 6.35 12.57
CA ALA A 60 -16.86 5.39 12.29
C ALA A 60 -16.35 4.07 11.68
N SER A 61 -17.05 2.99 12.01
CA SER A 61 -17.05 1.75 11.22
C SER A 61 -17.72 1.98 9.86
N GLY A 62 -17.18 1.38 8.80
CA GLY A 62 -17.74 1.49 7.45
C GLY A 62 -16.80 2.10 6.41
N TRP A 63 -15.49 1.88 6.57
CA TRP A 63 -14.50 2.20 5.54
C TRP A 63 -14.81 1.46 4.23
N THR A 64 -14.51 2.11 3.11
CA THR A 64 -14.68 1.55 1.76
C THR A 64 -13.44 1.79 0.93
N THR A 65 -12.97 0.77 0.21
CA THR A 65 -11.78 0.86 -0.66
C THR A 65 -12.18 0.86 -2.12
N SER A 66 -11.54 1.73 -2.91
CA SER A 66 -11.68 1.73 -4.37
C SER A 66 -10.36 2.01 -5.07
N ASN A 67 -10.17 1.39 -6.23
CA ASN A 67 -8.99 1.55 -7.08
C ASN A 67 -9.30 2.58 -8.18
N LEU A 68 -8.48 3.64 -8.25
CA LEU A 68 -8.66 4.78 -9.15
C LEU A 68 -7.82 4.71 -10.43
N THR A 69 -7.12 3.60 -10.66
CA THR A 69 -6.29 3.38 -11.86
C THR A 69 -7.12 3.45 -13.15
N SER A 70 -8.40 3.08 -13.11
CA SER A 70 -9.33 3.26 -14.23
C SER A 70 -9.61 4.75 -14.54
N ALA A 71 -9.70 5.60 -13.51
CA ALA A 71 -9.81 7.05 -13.67
C ALA A 71 -8.51 7.66 -14.23
N LEU A 72 -7.36 7.01 -14.00
CA LEU A 72 -6.05 7.33 -14.60
C LEU A 72 -5.84 6.68 -15.99
N SER A 73 -6.91 6.27 -16.69
CA SER A 73 -6.83 5.61 -18.00
C SER A 73 -5.97 4.34 -18.03
N GLY A 74 -5.87 3.64 -16.90
CA GLY A 74 -5.07 2.43 -16.74
C GLY A 74 -3.61 2.67 -16.33
N VAL A 75 -3.21 3.91 -16.07
CA VAL A 75 -1.83 4.26 -15.70
C VAL A 75 -1.65 4.24 -14.17
N ASN A 76 -0.70 3.43 -13.70
CA ASN A 76 -0.29 3.36 -12.29
C ASN A 76 0.47 4.63 -11.85
N ILE A 77 0.56 4.85 -10.54
CA ILE A 77 1.29 5.98 -9.94
C ILE A 77 2.68 5.55 -9.41
N LEU A 78 3.52 6.55 -9.13
CA LEU A 78 4.83 6.40 -8.49
C LEU A 78 4.87 7.22 -7.20
N GLY A 79 5.26 6.59 -6.09
CA GLY A 79 5.42 7.30 -4.82
C GLY A 79 4.09 7.62 -4.13
N THR A 80 4.07 8.64 -3.29
CA THR A 80 2.88 8.98 -2.50
C THR A 80 2.05 10.03 -3.28
N PRO A 81 0.74 9.82 -3.48
CA PRO A 81 -0.14 10.88 -3.98
C PRO A 81 -0.31 11.95 -2.90
N ASP A 82 -0.69 13.16 -3.29
CA ASP A 82 -0.99 14.23 -2.34
C ASP A 82 -2.39 14.83 -2.55
N VAL A 83 -2.98 15.38 -1.47
CA VAL A 83 -4.39 15.77 -1.42
C VAL A 83 -4.57 17.12 -0.73
N ALA A 84 -5.33 18.01 -1.37
CA ALA A 84 -5.81 19.24 -0.75
C ALA A 84 -7.33 19.38 -0.91
N SER A 85 -8.04 19.60 0.20
CA SER A 85 -9.50 19.67 0.23
C SER A 85 -10.03 20.96 0.84
N ALA A 86 -11.11 21.50 0.27
CA ALA A 86 -11.92 22.55 0.88
C ALA A 86 -13.33 22.61 0.26
N ASN A 87 -14.33 22.99 1.07
CA ASN A 87 -15.71 23.24 0.64
C ASN A 87 -16.35 22.02 -0.07
N GLY A 88 -16.13 20.82 0.47
CA GLY A 88 -16.68 19.57 -0.09
C GLY A 88 -15.92 19.00 -1.30
N VAL A 89 -14.89 19.68 -1.80
CA VAL A 89 -14.09 19.23 -2.95
C VAL A 89 -12.68 18.86 -2.49
N ALA A 90 -12.14 17.75 -2.99
CA ALA A 90 -10.74 17.39 -2.87
C ALA A 90 -10.05 17.38 -4.24
N TYR A 91 -8.80 17.84 -4.28
CA TYR A 91 -7.91 17.69 -5.41
C TYR A 91 -6.83 16.70 -5.02
N VAL A 92 -6.64 15.68 -5.84
CA VAL A 92 -5.57 14.68 -5.70
C VAL A 92 -4.54 14.95 -6.78
N VAL A 93 -3.27 15.03 -6.42
CA VAL A 93 -2.17 15.05 -7.39
C VAL A 93 -1.33 13.79 -7.25
N ALA A 94 -0.92 13.22 -8.37
CA ALA A 94 -0.08 12.04 -8.40
C ALA A 94 0.93 12.10 -9.55
N ARG A 95 2.11 11.52 -9.31
CA ARG A 95 3.07 11.23 -10.37
C ARG A 95 2.70 9.92 -11.03
N LEU A 96 2.57 9.91 -12.35
CA LEU A 96 2.26 8.71 -13.12
C LEU A 96 3.52 7.90 -13.45
N SER A 97 3.36 6.61 -13.73
CA SER A 97 4.45 5.67 -14.06
C SER A 97 5.20 5.98 -15.35
N ASN A 98 4.57 6.74 -16.26
CA ASN A 98 5.19 7.29 -17.46
C ASN A 98 6.02 8.58 -17.18
N GLY A 99 5.94 9.15 -15.98
CA GLY A 99 6.63 10.37 -15.54
C GLY A 99 5.77 11.64 -15.56
N ASP A 100 4.53 11.57 -16.02
CA ASP A 100 3.61 12.71 -16.11
C ASP A 100 3.00 13.05 -14.74
N VAL A 101 2.32 14.21 -14.66
CA VAL A 101 1.68 14.70 -13.42
C VAL A 101 0.17 14.78 -13.62
N ALA A 102 -0.56 13.89 -12.96
CA ALA A 102 -2.02 13.88 -12.94
C ALA A 102 -2.56 14.75 -11.81
N LEU A 103 -3.56 15.58 -12.11
CA LEU A 103 -4.41 16.29 -11.16
C LEU A 103 -5.86 15.81 -11.34
N ILE A 104 -6.44 15.26 -10.28
CA ILE A 104 -7.81 14.72 -10.23
C ILE A 104 -8.65 15.63 -9.34
N GLN A 105 -9.84 16.03 -9.79
CA GLN A 105 -10.83 16.70 -8.95
C GLN A 105 -11.92 15.72 -8.52
N ARG A 106 -12.17 15.61 -7.20
CA ARG A 106 -13.22 14.78 -6.59
C ARG A 106 -14.22 15.66 -5.86
N GLY A 107 -15.50 15.45 -6.12
CA GLY A 107 -16.60 16.11 -5.41
C GLY A 107 -17.65 15.12 -4.94
N PRO A 108 -18.85 15.59 -4.53
CA PRO A 108 -19.94 14.74 -4.09
C PRO A 108 -20.29 13.65 -5.11
N GLY A 109 -20.20 12.40 -4.69
CA GLY A 109 -20.68 11.23 -5.44
C GLY A 109 -19.96 10.89 -6.75
N SER A 110 -18.95 11.64 -7.20
CA SER A 110 -18.19 11.30 -8.42
C SER A 110 -16.79 11.94 -8.51
N TYR A 111 -15.91 11.29 -9.28
CA TYR A 111 -14.67 11.89 -9.77
C TYR A 111 -15.03 12.76 -10.97
N ALA A 112 -14.79 14.06 -10.88
CA ALA A 112 -15.36 15.07 -11.79
C ALA A 112 -14.48 15.35 -13.01
N SER A 113 -13.15 15.28 -12.86
CA SER A 113 -12.21 15.50 -13.96
C SER A 113 -10.81 14.96 -13.65
N LEU A 114 -10.14 14.47 -14.69
CA LEU A 114 -8.69 14.24 -14.74
C LEU A 114 -8.06 15.32 -15.62
N THR A 115 -6.94 15.90 -15.19
CA THR A 115 -6.06 16.72 -16.01
C THR A 115 -4.63 16.19 -15.90
N ASP A 116 -4.06 15.75 -17.02
CA ASP A 116 -2.63 15.48 -17.12
C ASP A 116 -1.92 16.79 -17.44
N LEU A 117 -1.27 17.38 -16.43
CA LEU A 117 -0.60 18.68 -16.52
C LEU A 117 0.61 18.65 -17.46
N THR A 118 1.21 17.47 -17.67
CA THR A 118 2.38 17.32 -18.53
C THR A 118 1.98 17.33 -19.99
N THR A 119 0.92 16.60 -20.37
CA THR A 119 0.46 16.58 -21.78
C THR A 119 -0.49 17.72 -22.15
N SER A 120 -1.28 18.28 -21.22
CA SER A 120 -2.21 19.39 -21.53
C SER A 120 -1.50 20.73 -21.75
N ASP A 121 -0.46 21.01 -20.97
CA ASP A 121 0.14 22.35 -20.85
C ASP A 121 1.67 22.37 -20.98
N GLY A 122 2.29 21.22 -21.25
CA GLY A 122 3.74 21.11 -21.37
C GLY A 122 4.47 21.30 -20.04
N ALA A 123 3.81 21.02 -18.91
CA ALA A 123 4.47 21.06 -17.61
C ALA A 123 5.56 19.96 -17.54
N PRO A 124 6.77 20.26 -17.04
CA PRO A 124 7.87 19.29 -17.03
C PRO A 124 7.51 17.99 -16.28
N SER A 125 7.98 16.84 -16.77
CA SER A 125 7.80 15.55 -16.06
C SER A 125 8.37 15.62 -14.63
N ALA A 126 7.66 15.02 -13.67
CA ALA A 126 8.07 15.01 -12.27
C ALA A 126 9.19 13.98 -12.02
N SER A 127 10.11 14.36 -11.13
CA SER A 127 11.26 13.57 -10.66
C SER A 127 11.08 13.08 -9.22
N ALA A 128 10.26 13.78 -8.44
CA ALA A 128 9.80 13.41 -7.10
C ALA A 128 8.26 13.52 -7.01
N ASP A 129 7.71 13.34 -5.81
CA ASP A 129 6.26 13.27 -5.63
C ASP A 129 5.68 14.70 -5.58
N PRO A 130 4.61 14.99 -6.34
CA PRO A 130 3.99 16.31 -6.38
C PRO A 130 3.12 16.56 -5.15
N VAL A 131 3.05 17.83 -4.75
CA VAL A 131 2.22 18.32 -3.64
C VAL A 131 1.24 19.38 -4.16
N VAL A 132 0.00 19.35 -3.70
CA VAL A 132 -1.09 20.24 -4.13
C VAL A 132 -1.55 21.12 -2.97
N ILE A 133 -1.83 22.40 -3.25
CA ILE A 133 -2.48 23.30 -2.29
C ILE A 133 -3.63 24.05 -2.91
N LEU A 134 -4.49 24.61 -2.05
CA LEU A 134 -5.53 25.55 -2.44
C LEU A 134 -5.13 26.96 -2.02
N ASP A 135 -5.12 27.90 -2.98
CA ASP A 135 -4.92 29.31 -2.66
C ASP A 135 -6.17 29.95 -1.99
N GLN A 136 -6.09 31.23 -1.63
CA GLN A 136 -7.22 31.97 -1.05
C GLN A 136 -8.50 31.93 -1.92
N PHE A 137 -8.37 31.78 -3.24
CA PHE A 137 -9.49 31.68 -4.18
C PHE A 137 -10.02 30.24 -4.33
N GLY A 138 -9.35 29.25 -3.74
CA GLY A 138 -9.71 27.84 -3.84
C GLY A 138 -9.15 27.15 -5.08
N ARG A 139 -8.14 27.72 -5.74
CA ARG A 139 -7.51 27.14 -6.94
C ARG A 139 -6.42 26.15 -6.54
N ALA A 140 -6.46 24.95 -7.12
CA ALA A 140 -5.39 23.96 -7.00
C ALA A 140 -4.10 24.47 -7.67
N ASN A 141 -3.04 24.60 -6.87
CA ASN A 141 -1.68 24.85 -7.34
C ASN A 141 -0.85 23.60 -7.02
N VAL A 142 0.03 23.19 -7.93
CA VAL A 142 0.83 21.97 -7.79
C VAL A 142 2.32 22.33 -7.78
N VAL A 143 3.11 21.72 -6.88
CA VAL A 143 4.56 21.94 -6.76
C VAL A 143 5.31 20.60 -6.75
N TYR A 144 6.39 20.50 -7.52
CA TYR A 144 7.22 19.28 -7.60
C TYR A 144 8.65 19.55 -8.07
N ASP A 145 9.51 18.53 -7.95
CA ASP A 145 10.83 18.51 -8.58
C ASP A 145 10.76 18.07 -10.05
N SER A 146 11.35 18.85 -10.95
CA SER A 146 11.72 18.39 -12.29
C SER A 146 13.23 18.49 -12.50
N ARG A 147 13.94 17.41 -12.16
CA ARG A 147 15.40 17.23 -12.33
C ARG A 147 16.22 18.36 -11.68
N GLY A 148 15.91 18.69 -10.42
CA GLY A 148 16.55 19.75 -9.64
C GLY A 148 15.89 21.12 -9.76
N ARG A 149 14.81 21.25 -10.54
CA ARG A 149 14.03 22.50 -10.69
C ARG A 149 12.75 22.39 -9.86
N LEU A 150 12.54 23.34 -8.95
CA LEU A 150 11.32 23.45 -8.16
C LEU A 150 10.26 24.17 -9.01
N GLU A 151 9.35 23.43 -9.62
CA GLU A 151 8.32 23.97 -10.51
C GLU A 151 7.01 24.20 -9.73
N LEU A 152 6.40 25.38 -9.89
CA LEU A 152 5.05 25.71 -9.43
C LEU A 152 4.11 25.80 -10.64
N VAL A 153 3.05 25.00 -10.65
CA VAL A 153 2.02 24.94 -11.69
C VAL A 153 0.72 25.55 -11.16
N THR A 154 0.22 26.60 -11.82
CA THR A 154 -0.98 27.36 -11.41
C THR A 154 -1.97 27.49 -12.58
N PRO A 155 -3.29 27.22 -12.41
CA PRO A 155 -4.28 27.35 -13.48
C PRO A 155 -4.48 28.80 -13.90
N ARG A 156 -4.59 29.10 -15.20
CA ARG A 156 -4.60 30.45 -15.80
C ARG A 156 -5.90 31.24 -15.65
N TRP A 157 -7.01 30.61 -15.25
CA TRP A 157 -8.32 31.26 -15.28
C TRP A 157 -8.52 32.31 -14.18
N ALA A 158 -9.40 33.27 -14.45
CA ALA A 158 -9.63 34.46 -13.64
C ALA A 158 -10.71 34.27 -12.56
N LEU A 159 -10.56 35.05 -11.49
CA LEU A 159 -11.38 35.14 -10.28
C LEU A 159 -12.81 34.55 -10.35
N TYR A 160 -13.03 33.50 -9.57
CA TYR A 160 -14.30 33.29 -8.88
C TYR A 160 -14.06 33.20 -7.37
N SER A 161 -15.08 33.50 -6.57
CA SER A 161 -15.05 33.25 -5.13
C SER A 161 -14.94 31.76 -4.84
N ARG A 162 -14.23 31.41 -3.76
CA ARG A 162 -14.17 30.06 -3.18
C ARG A 162 -15.60 29.44 -3.13
N GLY A 163 -15.84 28.40 -3.95
CA GLY A 163 -17.15 27.73 -4.07
C GLY A 163 -17.85 27.81 -5.43
N ALA A 164 -17.33 28.53 -6.43
CA ALA A 164 -17.91 28.49 -7.78
C ALA A 164 -17.44 27.26 -8.59
N HIS A 165 -18.33 26.30 -8.82
CA HIS A 165 -18.04 25.03 -9.50
C HIS A 165 -17.94 25.14 -11.04
N PHE A 166 -17.07 26.00 -11.57
CA PHE A 166 -16.79 26.06 -13.02
C PHE A 166 -15.30 26.26 -13.32
N ALA A 167 -14.64 25.18 -13.73
CA ALA A 167 -13.41 25.27 -14.50
C ALA A 167 -13.79 25.47 -15.99
N PRO A 168 -13.26 26.51 -16.68
CA PRO A 168 -13.41 26.61 -18.12
C PRO A 168 -12.67 25.45 -18.81
N SER A 169 -13.31 24.83 -19.80
CA SER A 169 -12.72 23.74 -20.58
C SER A 169 -12.11 24.25 -21.89
N PRO A 170 -10.86 23.89 -22.24
CA PRO A 170 -9.87 23.22 -21.40
C PRO A 170 -9.22 24.23 -20.41
N PRO A 171 -8.90 23.82 -19.17
CA PRO A 171 -8.05 24.62 -18.30
C PRO A 171 -6.64 24.66 -18.90
N SER A 172 -5.98 25.82 -18.81
CA SER A 172 -4.56 25.96 -19.14
C SER A 172 -3.79 26.45 -17.91
N TYR A 173 -2.47 26.24 -17.86
CA TYR A 173 -1.66 26.43 -16.66
C TYR A 173 -0.39 27.25 -16.92
N PHE A 174 0.06 28.02 -15.92
CA PHE A 174 1.38 28.66 -15.87
C PHE A 174 2.35 27.75 -15.12
N VAL A 175 3.59 27.63 -15.61
CA VAL A 175 4.69 26.94 -14.92
C VAL A 175 5.73 27.98 -14.52
N SER A 176 6.09 28.02 -13.24
CA SER A 176 7.04 28.97 -12.65
C SER A 176 8.14 28.23 -11.89
N THR A 177 9.38 28.33 -12.36
CA THR A 177 10.54 27.71 -11.69
C THR A 177 11.01 28.57 -10.50
N LEU A 178 10.66 28.17 -9.28
CA LEU A 178 10.84 28.95 -8.05
C LEU A 178 12.32 29.12 -7.64
N ASN A 179 13.18 28.13 -7.94
CA ASN A 179 14.61 28.19 -7.60
C ASN A 179 15.49 28.79 -8.72
N LYS A 180 14.90 29.27 -9.81
CA LYS A 180 15.63 29.82 -10.98
C LYS A 180 16.49 31.04 -10.61
N GLY A 181 17.78 30.98 -10.94
CA GLY A 181 18.73 32.07 -10.68
C GLY A 181 19.07 32.29 -9.20
N SER A 182 18.63 31.41 -8.29
CA SER A 182 18.89 31.54 -6.86
C SER A 182 20.37 31.39 -6.49
N GLY A 183 21.10 30.53 -7.21
CA GLY A 183 22.47 30.11 -6.88
C GLY A 183 22.54 29.09 -5.74
N LEU A 184 21.39 28.55 -5.29
CA LEU A 184 21.31 27.50 -4.28
C LEU A 184 21.37 26.11 -4.93
N PRO A 185 21.70 25.03 -4.16
CA PRO A 185 21.93 23.71 -4.74
C PRO A 185 20.67 23.10 -5.35
N ALA A 186 20.87 22.10 -6.22
CA ALA A 186 19.77 21.33 -6.78
C ALA A 186 18.90 20.70 -5.69
N TYR A 187 17.61 20.59 -5.97
CA TYR A 187 16.56 20.05 -5.13
C TYR A 187 16.31 18.56 -5.43
N THR A 188 15.92 17.78 -4.41
CA THR A 188 15.41 16.40 -4.55
C THR A 188 14.38 16.15 -3.45
N GLY A 189 13.39 15.28 -3.69
CA GLY A 189 12.38 14.93 -2.68
C GLY A 189 11.05 15.65 -2.89
N ALA A 190 10.10 15.49 -1.96
CA ALA A 190 8.83 16.22 -2.00
C ALA A 190 8.97 17.58 -1.28
N PRO A 191 8.30 18.65 -1.73
CA PRO A 191 8.40 19.96 -1.10
C PRO A 191 7.28 20.17 -0.08
N GLY A 192 7.59 20.72 1.09
CA GLY A 192 6.56 21.25 1.98
C GLY A 192 6.00 22.56 1.42
N ILE A 193 4.68 22.76 1.47
CA ILE A 193 4.05 24.01 1.06
C ILE A 193 2.83 24.32 1.95
N SER A 194 2.66 25.60 2.28
CA SER A 194 1.52 26.10 3.05
C SER A 194 1.10 27.48 2.55
N VAL A 195 -0.20 27.77 2.62
CA VAL A 195 -0.80 29.05 2.22
C VAL A 195 -1.71 29.56 3.33
N SER A 196 -1.64 30.86 3.60
CA SER A 196 -2.46 31.58 4.56
C SER A 196 -2.86 32.92 3.95
N GLY A 197 -4.12 33.03 3.55
CA GLY A 197 -4.65 34.17 2.80
C GLY A 197 -3.83 34.47 1.53
N SER A 198 -3.33 35.70 1.45
CA SER A 198 -2.57 36.20 0.28
C SER A 198 -1.09 35.79 0.25
N THR A 199 -0.62 35.03 1.24
CA THR A 199 0.78 34.64 1.43
C THR A 199 0.93 33.13 1.54
N GLY A 200 2.07 32.59 1.12
CA GLY A 200 2.41 31.19 1.28
C GLY A 200 3.92 30.99 1.36
N ALA A 201 4.35 29.76 1.58
CA ALA A 201 5.76 29.40 1.51
C ALA A 201 5.93 27.98 0.99
N VAL A 202 7.02 27.76 0.26
CA VAL A 202 7.50 26.44 -0.14
C VAL A 202 8.84 26.21 0.54
N ALA A 203 8.98 25.11 1.27
CA ALA A 203 10.24 24.66 1.84
C ALA A 203 10.67 23.34 1.18
N TYR A 204 11.97 23.16 0.97
CA TYR A 204 12.53 21.93 0.41
C TYR A 204 13.90 21.64 0.98
N ARG A 205 14.29 20.36 0.96
CA ARG A 205 15.65 19.95 1.23
C ARG A 205 16.46 19.98 -0.06
N SER A 206 17.61 20.62 0.01
CA SER A 206 18.58 20.61 -1.09
C SER A 206 19.45 19.34 -1.06
N THR A 207 20.07 19.02 -2.18
CA THR A 207 21.10 17.96 -2.33
C THR A 207 22.26 18.03 -1.33
N SER A 208 22.47 19.17 -0.67
CA SER A 208 23.47 19.35 0.39
C SER A 208 22.89 19.23 1.81
N SER A 209 21.67 18.70 1.97
CA SER A 209 20.93 18.62 3.23
C SER A 209 20.65 19.98 3.91
N HIS A 210 20.58 21.07 3.15
CA HIS A 210 20.10 22.35 3.69
C HIS A 210 18.60 22.54 3.44
N VAL A 211 17.88 23.06 4.43
CA VAL A 211 16.51 23.55 4.29
C VAL A 211 16.53 24.89 3.56
N VAL A 212 15.75 24.98 2.48
CA VAL A 212 15.61 26.22 1.69
C VAL A 212 14.13 26.60 1.62
N VAL A 213 13.81 27.89 1.84
CA VAL A 213 12.45 28.41 1.75
C VAL A 213 12.29 29.43 0.62
N VAL A 214 11.14 29.43 -0.03
CA VAL A 214 10.67 30.43 -1.00
C VAL A 214 9.33 30.97 -0.51
N GLN A 215 9.23 32.28 -0.27
CA GLN A 215 7.98 32.92 0.15
C GLN A 215 7.16 33.27 -1.10
N LEU A 216 5.86 32.97 -1.08
CA LEU A 216 4.89 33.18 -2.15
C LEU A 216 3.90 34.29 -1.77
N ARG A 217 3.41 35.04 -2.76
CA ARG A 217 2.38 36.07 -2.57
C ARG A 217 1.44 36.18 -3.77
N TRP A 218 0.15 36.07 -3.49
CA TRP A 218 -0.97 36.30 -4.41
C TRP A 218 -1.61 37.65 -4.10
N ASN A 219 -1.37 38.67 -4.92
CA ASN A 219 -2.22 39.87 -4.87
C ASN A 219 -3.60 39.56 -5.52
N SER A 220 -4.57 40.43 -5.31
CA SER A 220 -6.00 40.16 -5.59
C SER A 220 -6.39 40.00 -7.07
N ALA A 221 -5.44 40.01 -8.01
CA ALA A 221 -5.70 39.84 -9.44
C ALA A 221 -4.60 39.10 -10.24
N GLN A 222 -3.36 38.97 -9.74
CA GLN A 222 -2.28 38.37 -10.53
C GLN A 222 -2.23 36.85 -10.42
N ASN A 223 -1.79 36.28 -11.54
CA ASN A 223 -1.57 34.87 -11.78
C ASN A 223 -0.42 34.78 -12.80
N PRO A 224 0.69 34.07 -12.55
CA PRO A 224 1.00 33.24 -11.38
C PRO A 224 1.28 34.05 -10.09
N ALA A 225 1.55 33.35 -8.98
CA ALA A 225 2.00 33.95 -7.74
C ALA A 225 3.37 34.66 -7.92
N THR A 226 3.55 35.78 -7.22
CA THR A 226 4.89 36.38 -7.06
C THR A 226 5.66 35.65 -5.97
N PHE A 227 6.99 35.55 -6.08
CA PHE A 227 7.81 34.81 -5.12
C PHE A 227 9.12 35.52 -4.77
N SER A 228 9.64 35.26 -3.56
CA SER A 228 10.93 35.77 -3.10
C SER A 228 12.10 35.06 -3.79
N ARG A 229 13.30 35.60 -3.66
CA ARG A 229 14.51 34.77 -3.83
C ARG A 229 14.48 33.66 -2.77
N ALA A 230 14.92 32.46 -3.16
CA ALA A 230 15.08 31.35 -2.24
C ALA A 230 16.13 31.67 -1.15
N LEU A 231 15.85 31.28 0.09
CA LEU A 231 16.68 31.53 1.28
C LEU A 231 17.09 30.20 1.93
N ASP A 232 18.39 29.99 2.09
CA ASP A 232 18.98 28.86 2.81
C ASP A 232 18.82 29.08 4.33
N LEU A 233 17.83 28.41 4.93
CA LEU A 233 17.50 28.55 6.34
C LEU A 233 18.56 27.89 7.23
N THR A 234 19.07 26.72 6.85
CA THR A 234 20.14 26.02 7.57
C THR A 234 21.35 26.93 7.80
N ARG A 235 21.80 27.67 6.78
CA ARG A 235 22.86 28.69 6.95
C ARG A 235 22.41 29.92 7.72
N ASN A 236 21.17 30.38 7.53
CA ASN A 236 20.66 31.60 8.15
C ASN A 236 20.54 31.46 9.68
N THR A 237 20.06 30.32 10.15
CA THR A 237 19.86 30.02 11.58
C THR A 237 21.04 29.28 12.22
N ARG A 238 21.99 28.77 11.42
CA ARG A 238 23.06 27.84 11.83
C ARG A 238 22.53 26.50 12.38
N GLY A 239 21.38 26.06 11.87
CA GLY A 239 20.80 24.76 12.21
C GLY A 239 21.60 23.57 11.64
N SER A 240 21.23 22.38 12.06
CA SER A 240 21.80 21.12 11.58
C SER A 240 21.44 20.81 10.12
N ALA A 241 22.10 19.79 9.56
CA ALA A 241 21.77 19.25 8.26
C ALA A 241 20.45 18.46 8.31
N ALA A 242 19.53 18.70 7.37
CA ALA A 242 18.25 18.02 7.27
C ALA A 242 18.38 16.60 6.69
N VAL A 243 17.67 15.64 7.29
CA VAL A 243 17.53 14.26 6.78
C VAL A 243 16.11 13.96 6.30
N GLY A 244 15.09 14.55 6.93
CA GLY A 244 13.71 14.51 6.47
C GLY A 244 13.41 15.58 5.40
N GLU A 245 12.27 15.44 4.70
CA GLU A 245 11.77 16.57 3.91
C GLU A 245 11.11 17.62 4.84
N PRO A 246 11.29 18.93 4.60
CA PRO A 246 10.76 19.96 5.49
C PRO A 246 9.25 20.13 5.28
N VAL A 247 8.49 20.19 6.38
CA VAL A 247 7.07 20.54 6.36
C VAL A 247 6.90 22.04 6.63
N VAL A 248 6.09 22.72 5.83
CA VAL A 248 5.62 24.08 6.17
C VAL A 248 4.30 23.91 6.88
N VAL A 249 4.18 24.40 8.12
CA VAL A 249 3.02 24.11 8.97
C VAL A 249 1.73 24.67 8.32
N PRO A 250 0.62 23.91 8.28
CA PRO A 250 -0.63 24.36 7.65
C PRO A 250 -1.07 25.74 8.14
N ASN A 251 -1.51 26.61 7.23
CA ASN A 251 -1.88 28.02 7.50
C ASN A 251 -0.79 28.92 8.15
N GLN A 252 0.45 28.45 8.31
CA GLN A 252 1.57 29.18 8.93
C GLN A 252 2.80 29.24 7.98
N PRO A 253 2.79 30.04 6.90
CA PRO A 253 3.89 30.13 5.92
C PRO A 253 5.21 30.71 6.48
N ASN A 254 5.20 31.19 7.72
CA ASN A 254 6.36 31.64 8.46
C ASN A 254 6.95 30.56 9.40
N LEU A 255 6.42 29.34 9.38
CA LEU A 255 6.84 28.23 10.23
C LEU A 255 7.16 26.96 9.41
N VAL A 256 8.40 26.50 9.51
CA VAL A 256 8.92 25.31 8.84
C VAL A 256 9.49 24.36 9.89
N SER A 257 9.18 23.07 9.81
CA SER A 257 9.77 22.03 10.68
C SER A 257 10.51 21.00 9.85
N VAL A 258 11.58 20.43 10.40
CA VAL A 258 12.35 19.37 9.72
C VAL A 258 12.99 18.42 10.73
N THR A 259 13.23 17.17 10.32
CA THR A 259 14.08 16.23 11.06
C THR A 259 15.54 16.40 10.64
N ASP A 260 16.44 16.58 11.61
CA ASP A 260 17.86 16.81 11.41
C ASP A 260 18.72 15.53 11.44
N SER A 261 20.02 15.68 11.18
CA SER A 261 21.01 14.59 11.20
C SER A 261 21.25 13.94 12.56
N ASN A 262 20.76 14.53 13.65
CA ASN A 262 20.76 13.96 15.00
C ASN A 262 19.43 13.28 15.34
N HIS A 263 18.49 13.20 14.39
CA HIS A 263 17.12 12.72 14.57
C HIS A 263 16.23 13.65 15.41
N HIS A 264 16.60 14.91 15.54
CA HIS A 264 15.86 15.92 16.28
C HIS A 264 14.90 16.71 15.38
N VAL A 265 13.80 17.22 15.95
CA VAL A 265 12.86 18.11 15.27
C VAL A 265 13.28 19.57 15.47
N GLU A 266 13.73 20.17 14.37
CA GLU A 266 14.12 21.56 14.27
C GLU A 266 12.93 22.41 13.83
N LEU A 267 12.59 23.44 14.62
CA LEU A 267 11.49 24.37 14.38
C LEU A 267 12.05 25.72 13.91
N LEU A 268 11.92 26.00 12.61
CA LEU A 268 12.38 27.23 11.97
C LEU A 268 11.21 28.22 11.84
N LEU A 269 11.28 29.32 12.59
CA LEU A 269 10.17 30.26 12.74
C LEU A 269 10.63 31.69 12.41
N HIS A 270 9.94 32.36 11.50
CA HIS A 270 10.19 33.75 11.15
C HIS A 270 9.39 34.69 12.06
N GLN A 271 10.09 35.41 12.93
CA GLN A 271 9.55 36.42 13.86
C GLN A 271 10.44 37.66 13.91
N GLY A 272 9.83 38.83 14.02
CA GLY A 272 10.54 40.10 14.16
C GLY A 272 11.44 40.39 12.95
N SER A 273 12.76 40.33 13.15
CA SER A 273 13.77 40.67 12.15
C SER A 273 14.39 39.49 11.38
N GLY A 274 13.96 38.25 11.62
CA GLY A 274 14.49 37.10 10.87
C GLY A 274 13.97 35.73 11.28
N TRP A 275 14.59 34.68 10.73
CA TRP A 275 14.34 33.30 11.12
C TRP A 275 15.12 32.94 12.38
N GLN A 276 14.49 32.18 13.25
CA GLN A 276 15.08 31.56 14.43
C GLN A 276 14.90 30.05 14.32
N ASN A 277 15.82 29.27 14.87
CA ASN A 277 15.71 27.82 14.92
C ASN A 277 15.66 27.35 16.37
N THR A 278 14.78 26.39 16.67
CA THR A 278 14.64 25.78 17.99
C THR A 278 14.57 24.27 17.85
N ASP A 279 15.50 23.57 18.49
CA ASP A 279 15.47 22.11 18.62
C ASP A 279 14.41 21.74 19.67
N ILE A 280 13.24 21.31 19.21
CA ILE A 280 12.10 20.94 20.05
C ILE A 280 12.28 19.54 20.64
N SER A 281 12.95 18.63 19.93
CA SER A 281 13.21 17.28 20.43
C SER A 281 14.16 17.28 21.63
N ALA A 282 15.30 17.98 21.54
CA ALA A 282 16.25 18.08 22.65
C ALA A 282 15.66 18.79 23.87
N LEU A 283 14.80 19.78 23.65
CA LEU A 283 14.11 20.51 24.72
C LEU A 283 13.17 19.61 25.53
N LEU A 284 12.43 18.74 24.86
CA LEU A 284 11.45 17.85 25.47
C LEU A 284 12.05 16.53 25.96
N GLY A 285 13.31 16.23 25.60
CA GLY A 285 13.89 14.90 25.76
C GLY A 285 13.18 13.86 24.89
N ALA A 286 12.65 14.27 23.74
CA ALA A 286 11.91 13.40 22.83
C ALA A 286 12.81 12.31 22.21
N PRO A 287 12.26 11.13 21.87
CA PRO A 287 13.00 10.13 21.11
C PRO A 287 13.38 10.66 19.73
N GLY A 288 14.47 10.14 19.17
CA GLY A 288 14.90 10.48 17.82
C GLY A 288 13.88 10.04 16.77
N LEU A 289 13.48 10.98 15.90
CA LEU A 289 12.53 10.75 14.82
C LEU A 289 13.24 10.47 13.48
N THR A 290 12.51 9.83 12.57
CA THR A 290 13.01 9.36 11.27
C THR A 290 12.08 9.77 10.15
N GLY A 291 12.63 9.96 8.95
CA GLY A 291 11.86 10.34 7.77
C GLY A 291 11.33 11.78 7.81
N SER A 292 10.24 12.01 7.08
CA SER A 292 9.57 13.30 6.97
C SER A 292 8.49 13.45 8.04
N LEU A 293 8.27 14.69 8.50
CA LEU A 293 7.22 15.02 9.45
C LEU A 293 5.89 15.26 8.74
N SER A 294 4.79 14.98 9.44
CA SER A 294 3.46 15.53 9.12
C SER A 294 3.13 16.66 10.11
N ALA A 295 2.20 17.54 9.75
CA ALA A 295 1.79 18.65 10.60
C ALA A 295 0.31 18.98 10.44
N MET A 296 -0.34 19.32 11.55
CA MET A 296 -1.76 19.73 11.59
C MET A 296 -1.95 20.91 12.56
N ILE A 297 -3.09 21.60 12.45
CA ILE A 297 -3.49 22.69 13.36
C ILE A 297 -4.86 22.43 13.94
N GLN A 298 -4.96 22.51 15.28
CA GLN A 298 -6.22 22.50 16.02
C GLN A 298 -6.52 23.92 16.51
N GLY A 299 -7.32 24.68 15.75
CA GLY A 299 -7.62 26.08 16.05
C GLY A 299 -6.38 26.98 15.92
N THR A 300 -5.70 27.27 17.03
CA THR A 300 -4.37 27.91 17.03
C THR A 300 -3.23 26.95 17.33
N ALA A 301 -3.51 25.78 17.94
CA ALA A 301 -2.49 24.84 18.36
C ALA A 301 -1.78 24.22 17.15
N VAL A 302 -0.47 24.02 17.29
CA VAL A 302 0.38 23.40 16.27
C VAL A 302 0.76 22.02 16.74
N HIS A 303 0.63 21.05 15.85
CA HIS A 303 1.00 19.67 16.09
C HIS A 303 1.96 19.21 14.99
N LEU A 304 3.08 18.60 15.39
CA LEU A 304 4.02 17.93 14.50
C LEU A 304 3.98 16.44 14.82
N VAL A 305 3.93 15.62 13.78
CA VAL A 305 3.84 14.15 13.90
C VAL A 305 5.03 13.52 13.18
N GLY A 306 5.67 12.55 13.82
CA GLY A 306 6.76 11.79 13.21
C GLY A 306 6.91 10.40 13.80
N LEU A 307 7.81 9.60 13.22
CA LEU A 307 8.02 8.21 13.59
C LEU A 307 9.39 8.02 14.23
N THR A 308 9.46 7.32 15.36
CA THR A 308 10.74 6.80 15.86
C THR A 308 11.31 5.74 14.90
N SER A 309 12.57 5.35 15.08
CA SER A 309 13.17 4.23 14.32
C SER A 309 12.49 2.87 14.57
N ALA A 310 11.66 2.75 15.60
CA ALA A 310 10.81 1.59 15.87
C ALA A 310 9.38 1.76 15.32
N GLY A 311 9.06 2.88 14.68
CA GLY A 311 7.75 3.18 14.12
C GLY A 311 6.70 3.68 15.13
N HIS A 312 7.10 4.08 16.34
CA HIS A 312 6.15 4.73 17.26
C HIS A 312 5.74 6.10 16.73
N VAL A 313 4.44 6.39 16.75
CA VAL A 313 3.85 7.68 16.38
C VAL A 313 4.03 8.66 17.53
N ILE A 314 4.90 9.65 17.31
CA ILE A 314 5.21 10.70 18.27
C ILE A 314 4.51 12.00 17.85
N LEU A 315 3.80 12.60 18.79
CA LEU A 315 3.09 13.86 18.65
C LEU A 315 3.78 14.94 19.49
N LEU A 316 4.28 15.99 18.83
CA LEU A 316 4.81 17.19 19.47
C LEU A 316 3.77 18.30 19.32
N SER A 317 3.28 18.85 20.43
CA SER A 317 2.16 19.81 20.43
C SER A 317 2.52 21.12 21.11
N ALA A 318 2.00 22.24 20.62
CA ALA A 318 2.07 23.53 21.31
C ALA A 318 0.76 24.34 21.15
N PRO A 319 0.33 25.14 22.14
CA PRO A 319 -0.91 25.94 22.06
C PRO A 319 -0.96 26.96 20.90
N SER A 320 0.19 27.33 20.35
CA SER A 320 0.31 28.20 19.18
C SER A 320 1.68 28.09 18.50
N ALA A 321 1.74 28.50 17.23
CA ALA A 321 2.99 28.68 16.49
C ALA A 321 3.98 29.68 17.13
N TYR A 322 3.50 30.52 18.05
CA TYR A 322 4.30 31.56 18.74
C TYR A 322 4.55 31.21 20.21
N SER A 323 4.16 30.02 20.65
CA SER A 323 4.33 29.58 22.02
C SER A 323 5.82 29.49 22.38
N PRO A 324 6.21 29.89 23.61
CA PRO A 324 7.58 29.75 24.06
C PRO A 324 7.96 28.26 24.10
N PRO A 325 9.27 27.93 24.00
CA PRO A 325 9.71 26.54 23.91
C PRO A 325 9.16 25.64 25.03
N ASN A 326 9.10 26.15 26.27
CA ASN A 326 8.59 25.40 27.44
C ASN A 326 7.07 25.14 27.46
N ALA A 327 6.33 25.59 26.45
CA ALA A 327 4.90 25.29 26.29
C ALA A 327 4.62 24.18 25.26
N TRP A 328 5.67 23.54 24.74
CA TRP A 328 5.53 22.32 23.95
C TRP A 328 5.32 21.09 24.84
N THR A 329 4.59 20.09 24.34
CA THR A 329 4.38 18.78 24.95
C THR A 329 4.75 17.65 23.99
N LEU A 330 4.92 16.44 24.54
CA LEU A 330 5.34 15.23 23.87
C LEU A 330 4.40 14.09 24.28
N ASP A 331 3.73 13.46 23.30
CA ASP A 331 2.91 12.26 23.51
C ASP A 331 3.36 11.13 22.58
N ASP A 332 3.47 9.91 23.11
CA ASP A 332 3.63 8.67 22.32
C ASP A 332 2.24 8.07 22.09
N VAL A 333 1.67 8.38 20.92
CA VAL A 333 0.30 8.01 20.56
C VAL A 333 0.19 6.49 20.38
N THR A 334 1.24 5.84 19.87
CA THR A 334 1.31 4.38 19.74
C THR A 334 1.26 3.69 21.09
N ALA A 335 2.09 4.13 22.05
CA ALA A 335 2.13 3.57 23.40
C ALA A 335 0.82 3.83 24.18
N GLN A 336 0.21 5.00 24.03
CA GLN A 336 -1.01 5.38 24.77
C GLN A 336 -2.19 4.42 24.53
N VAL A 337 -2.31 3.86 23.32
CA VAL A 337 -3.41 2.95 22.94
C VAL A 337 -2.97 1.51 22.71
N ASN A 338 -1.68 1.20 22.94
CA ASN A 338 -1.06 -0.07 22.54
C ASN A 338 -1.34 -0.39 21.05
N GLY A 339 -1.16 0.63 20.19
CA GLY A 339 -1.40 0.55 18.75
C GLY A 339 -0.23 -0.07 17.99
N PRO A 340 -0.39 -0.30 16.67
CA PRO A 340 0.68 -0.82 15.83
C PRO A 340 1.65 0.29 15.43
N THR A 341 2.93 -0.07 15.34
CA THR A 341 3.96 0.82 14.83
C THR A 341 3.75 1.07 13.33
N LEU A 342 4.07 2.27 12.87
CA LEU A 342 3.90 2.72 11.49
C LEU A 342 5.24 2.94 10.78
N GLN A 343 5.18 3.05 9.46
CA GLN A 343 6.32 3.31 8.56
C GLN A 343 5.92 4.25 7.41
N GLY A 344 6.92 4.82 6.73
CA GLY A 344 6.72 5.68 5.56
C GLY A 344 6.23 7.10 5.88
N GLY A 345 5.63 7.77 4.90
CA GLY A 345 5.04 9.10 5.07
C GLY A 345 3.68 9.05 5.78
N LEU A 346 3.48 9.93 6.76
CA LEU A 346 2.24 10.06 7.52
C LEU A 346 1.33 11.18 6.99
N PHE A 347 0.03 10.91 6.99
CA PHE A 347 -1.00 11.94 6.91
C PHE A 347 -1.41 12.39 8.32
N SER A 348 -1.63 13.69 8.53
CA SER A 348 -2.28 14.21 9.74
C SER A 348 -3.17 15.40 9.43
N ASP A 349 -4.37 15.45 10.02
CA ASP A 349 -5.28 16.59 9.92
C ASP A 349 -6.21 16.71 11.15
N ASP A 350 -6.71 17.92 11.40
CA ASP A 350 -7.76 18.21 12.39
C ASP A 350 -8.72 19.32 11.90
N SER A 351 -8.94 19.42 10.58
CA SER A 351 -9.80 20.46 10.00
C SER A 351 -11.29 20.33 10.38
N THR A 352 -11.70 19.20 10.97
CA THR A 352 -13.08 18.90 11.42
C THR A 352 -13.23 18.87 12.94
N GLY A 353 -12.16 19.09 13.71
CA GLY A 353 -12.14 18.96 15.17
C GLY A 353 -11.99 17.52 15.69
N THR A 354 -11.86 16.54 14.78
CA THR A 354 -11.33 15.21 15.08
C THR A 354 -9.91 15.14 14.55
N ALA A 355 -8.92 15.04 15.43
CA ALA A 355 -7.53 14.87 15.00
C ALA A 355 -7.33 13.45 14.48
N VAL A 356 -6.68 13.33 13.33
CA VAL A 356 -6.41 12.07 12.63
C VAL A 356 -4.93 12.00 12.32
N ILE A 357 -4.32 10.84 12.54
CA ILE A 357 -3.00 10.47 12.05
C ILE A 357 -3.15 9.15 11.29
N ALA A 358 -2.66 9.06 10.05
CA ALA A 358 -2.73 7.85 9.25
C ALA A 358 -1.38 7.46 8.63
N GLY A 359 -1.12 6.15 8.51
CA GLY A 359 0.11 5.63 7.94
C GLY A 359 0.08 4.12 7.71
N ALA A 360 1.12 3.60 7.05
CA ALA A 360 1.29 2.17 6.82
C ALA A 360 1.78 1.49 8.10
N GLY A 361 1.20 0.34 8.49
CA GLY A 361 1.70 -0.48 9.59
C GLY A 361 3.05 -1.12 9.25
N ASN A 362 3.95 -1.18 10.22
CA ASN A 362 5.31 -1.69 10.03
C ASN A 362 5.37 -3.19 9.66
N ASP A 363 4.51 -3.99 10.30
CA ASP A 363 4.60 -5.46 10.22
C ASP A 363 3.79 -6.07 9.07
N GLN A 364 2.74 -5.38 8.61
CA GLN A 364 1.74 -5.91 7.67
C GLN A 364 1.48 -5.00 6.47
N HIS A 365 1.99 -3.76 6.46
CA HIS A 365 1.66 -2.72 5.48
C HIS A 365 0.17 -2.37 5.38
N ASP A 366 -0.66 -2.78 6.35
CA ASP A 366 -2.04 -2.33 6.47
C ASP A 366 -2.11 -0.82 6.70
N LEU A 367 -3.19 -0.16 6.27
CA LEU A 367 -3.48 1.24 6.57
C LEU A 367 -4.10 1.35 7.97
N TRP A 368 -3.47 2.15 8.82
CA TRP A 368 -3.96 2.42 10.17
C TRP A 368 -4.30 3.89 10.35
N THR A 369 -5.35 4.15 11.12
CA THR A 369 -5.66 5.49 11.65
C THR A 369 -5.62 5.50 13.17
N TYR A 370 -4.98 6.52 13.72
CA TYR A 370 -5.12 6.96 15.09
C TYR A 370 -6.04 8.18 15.09
N THR A 371 -7.09 8.19 15.90
CA THR A 371 -8.02 9.34 15.97
C THR A 371 -8.32 9.79 17.39
N LEU A 372 -8.39 11.11 17.58
CA LEU A 372 -8.79 11.76 18.83
C LEU A 372 -10.04 12.59 18.57
N ALA A 373 -11.19 12.13 19.10
CA ALA A 373 -12.47 12.79 18.93
C ALA A 373 -12.53 14.16 19.68
N PRO A 374 -13.38 15.11 19.25
CA PRO A 374 -13.48 16.42 19.89
C PRO A 374 -13.77 16.29 21.39
N GLY A 375 -12.88 16.84 22.22
CA GLY A 375 -13.00 16.80 23.69
C GLY A 375 -12.66 15.46 24.35
N ALA A 376 -12.21 14.45 23.59
CA ALA A 376 -11.68 13.22 24.15
C ALA A 376 -10.25 13.42 24.71
N THR A 377 -9.87 12.60 25.68
CA THR A 377 -8.52 12.60 26.29
C THR A 377 -7.69 11.36 25.93
N SER A 378 -8.27 10.44 25.17
CA SER A 378 -7.66 9.18 24.73
C SER A 378 -7.85 8.99 23.24
N TRP A 379 -6.76 8.66 22.55
CA TRP A 379 -6.81 8.22 21.16
C TRP A 379 -7.58 6.90 21.03
N SER A 380 -8.07 6.64 19.82
CA SER A 380 -8.52 5.34 19.35
C SER A 380 -7.69 4.94 18.13
N VAL A 381 -7.61 3.64 17.85
CA VAL A 381 -6.84 3.10 16.72
C VAL A 381 -7.72 2.17 15.89
N THR A 382 -7.65 2.31 14.57
CA THR A 382 -8.46 1.55 13.61
C THR A 382 -7.58 1.00 12.49
N ASP A 383 -7.73 -0.29 12.22
CA ASP A 383 -7.23 -0.93 10.99
C ASP A 383 -8.19 -0.61 9.85
N VAL A 384 -7.81 0.38 9.02
CA VAL A 384 -8.62 0.81 7.87
C VAL A 384 -8.62 -0.27 6.80
N SER A 385 -7.48 -0.95 6.58
CA SER A 385 -7.37 -2.03 5.62
C SER A 385 -8.40 -3.13 5.90
N ARG A 386 -8.45 -3.65 7.12
CA ARG A 386 -9.41 -4.69 7.53
C ARG A 386 -10.85 -4.19 7.58
N GLN A 387 -11.11 -2.97 8.04
CA GLN A 387 -12.47 -2.42 8.03
C GLN A 387 -13.01 -2.15 6.62
N SER A 388 -12.13 -1.92 5.64
CA SER A 388 -12.50 -1.73 4.24
C SER A 388 -12.74 -3.04 3.47
N GLY A 389 -12.37 -4.17 4.08
CA GLY A 389 -12.42 -5.53 3.56
C GLY A 389 -11.09 -6.03 2.98
N ASN A 390 -10.97 -7.34 2.77
CA ASN A 390 -9.74 -8.03 2.32
C ASN A 390 -9.22 -7.65 0.92
N VAL A 391 -9.79 -6.63 0.30
CA VAL A 391 -9.25 -5.95 -0.88
C VAL A 391 -8.62 -4.61 -0.55
N SER A 392 -8.11 -4.42 0.66
CA SER A 392 -7.03 -3.45 0.86
C SER A 392 -5.75 -3.98 0.23
N PRO A 393 -5.19 -3.30 -0.79
CA PRO A 393 -3.79 -3.49 -1.15
C PRO A 393 -2.88 -3.02 -0.01
N LEU A 394 -1.59 -3.37 -0.08
CA LEU A 394 -0.59 -2.98 0.91
C LEU A 394 -0.13 -1.53 0.69
N VAL A 395 -0.09 -0.73 1.76
CA VAL A 395 0.38 0.66 1.75
C VAL A 395 1.91 0.68 1.62
N HIS A 396 2.45 1.28 0.54
CA HIS A 396 3.88 1.13 0.23
C HIS A 396 4.77 2.37 0.46
N SER A 397 4.34 3.57 0.07
CA SER A 397 5.20 4.78 0.04
C SER A 397 4.91 5.78 1.17
N GLY A 398 3.65 5.84 1.60
CA GLY A 398 3.11 6.81 2.55
C GLY A 398 1.64 7.09 2.25
N VAL A 399 0.98 7.83 3.13
CA VAL A 399 -0.45 8.15 3.06
C VAL A 399 -0.63 9.67 2.92
N SER A 400 -1.56 10.10 2.07
CA SER A 400 -2.11 11.46 2.09
C SER A 400 -3.65 11.40 2.17
N GLY A 401 -4.31 12.51 2.44
CA GLY A 401 -5.74 12.51 2.74
C GLY A 401 -6.39 13.89 2.80
N GLY A 402 -7.70 13.90 2.99
CA GLY A 402 -8.50 15.12 3.06
C GLY A 402 -9.99 14.81 3.20
N TRP A 403 -10.84 15.83 3.03
CA TRP A 403 -12.28 15.71 3.29
C TRP A 403 -13.13 16.04 2.06
N VAL A 404 -14.10 15.17 1.77
CA VAL A 404 -15.09 15.34 0.69
C VAL A 404 -16.48 15.22 1.32
N ASP A 405 -17.23 16.31 1.35
CA ASP A 405 -18.56 16.42 1.97
C ASP A 405 -18.67 15.85 3.41
N GLY A 406 -17.63 16.08 4.22
CA GLY A 406 -17.54 15.58 5.60
C GLY A 406 -17.07 14.13 5.73
N ASN A 407 -16.90 13.41 4.62
CA ASN A 407 -16.27 12.08 4.60
C ASN A 407 -14.74 12.24 4.58
N LEU A 408 -14.03 11.48 5.41
CA LEU A 408 -12.58 11.39 5.36
C LEU A 408 -12.19 10.50 4.17
N ILE A 409 -11.25 10.97 3.35
CA ILE A 409 -10.59 10.17 2.32
C ILE A 409 -9.10 10.05 2.62
N LEU A 410 -8.57 8.84 2.52
CA LEU A 410 -7.15 8.52 2.56
C LEU A 410 -6.75 7.91 1.23
N LEU A 411 -5.51 8.12 0.80
CA LEU A 411 -4.97 7.66 -0.47
C LEU A 411 -3.52 7.19 -0.34
N ASP A 412 -3.19 6.14 -1.09
CA ASP A 412 -1.85 5.59 -1.20
C ASP A 412 -1.51 5.15 -2.64
N ALA A 413 -0.25 4.78 -2.84
CA ALA A 413 0.15 3.85 -3.89
C ALA A 413 0.15 2.44 -3.32
N GLY A 414 -0.83 1.63 -3.72
CA GLY A 414 -1.15 0.37 -3.05
C GLY A 414 -0.63 -0.81 -3.83
N ARG A 415 0.24 -1.64 -3.24
CA ARG A 415 0.67 -2.89 -3.88
C ARG A 415 -0.47 -3.89 -3.91
N GLY A 416 -0.71 -4.49 -5.08
CA GLY A 416 -1.69 -5.57 -5.25
C GLY A 416 -1.55 -6.66 -4.19
N PHE A 417 -2.70 -7.22 -3.78
CA PHE A 417 -2.88 -8.04 -2.58
C PHE A 417 -1.75 -9.05 -2.37
N ALA A 418 -0.94 -8.84 -1.33
CA ALA A 418 0.01 -9.84 -0.87
C ALA A 418 -0.71 -10.86 0.04
N ALA A 419 -1.66 -11.59 -0.54
CA ALA A 419 -2.05 -12.88 0.02
C ALA A 419 -0.76 -13.69 0.21
N ARG A 420 -0.45 -14.10 1.44
CA ARG A 420 0.80 -14.79 1.77
C ARG A 420 0.86 -16.11 1.02
N GLY A 421 1.79 -16.18 0.07
CA GLY A 421 2.07 -17.40 -0.68
C GLY A 421 2.90 -18.41 0.12
N GLY A 422 2.90 -19.66 -0.33
CA GLY A 422 3.60 -20.77 0.30
C GLY A 422 2.80 -22.06 0.22
N VAL A 423 2.97 -22.91 1.23
CA VAL A 423 2.18 -24.13 1.45
C VAL A 423 1.37 -23.93 2.73
N GLY A 424 0.06 -24.05 2.63
CA GLY A 424 -0.87 -24.03 3.77
C GLY A 424 -1.67 -25.32 3.92
N VAL A 425 -2.83 -25.22 4.56
CA VAL A 425 -3.72 -26.35 4.84
C VAL A 425 -5.10 -26.14 4.26
N TYR A 426 -5.75 -27.23 3.84
CA TYR A 426 -7.11 -27.26 3.31
C TYR A 426 -7.98 -28.29 4.04
N ALA A 427 -9.25 -27.95 4.28
CA ALA A 427 -10.29 -28.83 4.83
C ALA A 427 -9.95 -29.49 6.19
N ILE A 428 -9.31 -28.73 7.08
CA ILE A 428 -9.04 -29.12 8.48
C ILE A 428 -10.29 -28.93 9.37
N PRO A 429 -10.36 -29.51 10.58
CA PRO A 429 -11.48 -29.29 11.50
C PRO A 429 -11.66 -27.82 11.89
N ASN A 430 -12.91 -27.33 11.93
CA ASN A 430 -13.20 -25.92 12.22
C ASN A 430 -12.61 -25.42 13.56
N ALA A 431 -12.46 -26.30 14.55
CA ALA A 431 -11.89 -25.97 15.85
C ALA A 431 -10.39 -25.63 15.78
N ASP A 432 -9.69 -26.06 14.72
CA ASP A 432 -8.24 -25.90 14.57
C ASP A 432 -7.85 -24.71 13.68
N PHE A 433 -8.78 -23.91 13.14
CA PHE A 433 -8.42 -22.74 12.32
C PHE A 433 -7.53 -21.73 13.09
N THR A 434 -7.84 -21.47 14.36
CA THR A 434 -7.00 -20.60 15.21
C THR A 434 -5.64 -21.22 15.51
N HIS A 435 -5.58 -22.55 15.70
CA HIS A 435 -4.33 -23.29 15.89
C HIS A 435 -3.45 -23.25 14.62
N ALA A 436 -4.06 -23.46 13.45
CA ALA A 436 -3.37 -23.42 12.17
C ALA A 436 -2.70 -22.07 11.92
N ILE A 437 -3.39 -20.97 12.26
CA ILE A 437 -2.80 -19.63 12.21
C ILE A 437 -1.69 -19.50 13.26
N SER A 438 -1.90 -19.90 14.52
CA SER A 438 -0.86 -19.74 15.56
C SER A 438 0.43 -20.49 15.23
N ASP A 439 0.30 -21.71 14.70
CA ASP A 439 1.38 -22.62 14.32
C ASP A 439 2.13 -22.16 13.05
N GLY A 440 1.54 -21.22 12.29
CA GLY A 440 2.22 -20.49 11.22
C GLY A 440 1.89 -20.92 9.81
N TRP A 441 0.79 -21.62 9.57
CA TRP A 441 0.31 -21.90 8.22
C TRP A 441 -0.07 -20.58 7.49
N PRO A 442 0.56 -20.25 6.34
CA PRO A 442 0.34 -18.96 5.66
C PRO A 442 -0.95 -18.90 4.83
N ILE A 443 -1.59 -20.06 4.59
CA ILE A 443 -2.79 -20.21 3.78
C ILE A 443 -3.74 -21.17 4.49
N LEU A 444 -5.01 -20.79 4.60
CA LEU A 444 -6.11 -21.62 5.11
C LEU A 444 -7.17 -21.77 4.01
N GLY A 445 -7.49 -23.02 3.68
CA GLY A 445 -8.55 -23.38 2.76
C GLY A 445 -9.71 -24.10 3.46
N GLU A 446 -10.93 -23.78 3.06
CA GLU A 446 -12.17 -24.38 3.60
C GLU A 446 -13.18 -24.72 2.50
N THR A 447 -14.19 -25.52 2.84
CA THR A 447 -15.29 -25.89 1.93
C THR A 447 -16.62 -25.32 2.46
N GLY A 448 -17.11 -24.24 1.83
CA GLY A 448 -18.27 -23.47 2.27
C GLY A 448 -19.64 -24.06 1.89
N GLY A 449 -19.70 -24.99 0.93
CA GLY A 449 -20.94 -25.62 0.48
C GLY A 449 -20.72 -26.99 -0.17
N LEU A 450 -21.79 -27.79 -0.31
CA LEU A 450 -21.77 -29.20 -0.74
C LEU A 450 -22.59 -29.50 -2.02
N GLY A 451 -23.04 -28.47 -2.74
CA GLY A 451 -23.96 -28.61 -3.89
C GLY A 451 -25.39 -29.08 -3.52
N THR A 452 -26.35 -28.85 -4.41
CA THR A 452 -27.77 -29.27 -4.23
C THR A 452 -28.48 -29.70 -5.50
N LEU A 453 -29.65 -30.31 -5.35
CA LEU A 453 -30.58 -30.60 -6.45
C LEU A 453 -31.51 -29.41 -6.82
N SER A 454 -31.35 -28.23 -6.21
CA SER A 454 -32.22 -27.07 -6.43
C SER A 454 -31.52 -25.75 -6.11
N ALA A 455 -31.97 -24.64 -6.71
CA ALA A 455 -31.53 -23.29 -6.34
C ALA A 455 -31.49 -23.12 -4.80
N PRO A 456 -30.39 -22.61 -4.22
CA PRO A 456 -29.33 -21.84 -4.88
C PRO A 456 -28.18 -22.64 -5.52
N TRP A 457 -28.32 -23.95 -5.74
CA TRP A 457 -27.31 -24.84 -6.36
C TRP A 457 -26.04 -25.08 -5.54
N VAL A 458 -25.97 -24.46 -4.37
CA VAL A 458 -24.94 -24.55 -3.34
C VAL A 458 -25.69 -24.65 -2.01
N GLN A 459 -25.28 -25.55 -1.11
CA GLN A 459 -25.84 -25.60 0.25
C GLN A 459 -24.82 -26.19 1.23
N SER A 460 -24.62 -25.50 2.35
CA SER A 460 -24.51 -26.18 3.64
C SER A 460 -25.91 -26.16 4.26
N GLN A 461 -26.36 -27.24 4.93
CA GLN A 461 -27.60 -27.14 5.71
C GLN A 461 -27.35 -26.08 6.78
N PRO A 462 -28.09 -24.96 6.81
CA PRO A 462 -27.59 -23.77 7.48
C PRO A 462 -27.71 -23.93 9.01
N PRO A 463 -26.60 -24.00 9.75
CA PRO A 463 -26.57 -23.28 11.01
C PRO A 463 -26.63 -21.77 10.73
N ALA A 464 -26.56 -20.91 11.74
CA ALA A 464 -26.48 -19.47 11.48
C ALA A 464 -25.21 -19.15 10.65
N THR A 465 -25.20 -18.05 9.89
CA THR A 465 -24.05 -17.63 9.05
C THR A 465 -22.72 -17.68 9.82
N VAL A 466 -22.77 -17.35 11.11
CA VAL A 466 -21.66 -17.34 12.07
C VAL A 466 -21.07 -18.71 12.43
N GLU A 467 -21.71 -19.81 12.04
CA GLU A 467 -21.29 -21.20 12.29
C GLU A 467 -20.78 -21.88 11.01
N THR A 468 -20.83 -21.22 9.84
CA THR A 468 -20.31 -21.76 8.58
C THR A 468 -18.77 -21.88 8.62
N PRO A 469 -18.15 -22.93 8.06
CA PRO A 469 -16.68 -23.07 8.05
C PRO A 469 -16.00 -21.83 7.48
N ASN A 470 -16.54 -21.28 6.39
CA ASN A 470 -16.05 -20.06 5.76
C ASN A 470 -16.04 -18.85 6.73
N PHE A 471 -17.16 -18.56 7.41
CA PHE A 471 -17.18 -17.49 8.41
C PHE A 471 -16.18 -17.72 9.54
N LEU A 472 -16.04 -18.98 10.01
CA LEU A 472 -15.14 -19.34 11.10
C LEU A 472 -13.65 -19.19 10.73
N VAL A 473 -13.24 -19.50 9.50
CA VAL A 473 -11.89 -19.18 9.00
C VAL A 473 -11.65 -17.68 9.02
N GLY A 474 -12.56 -16.90 8.43
CA GLY A 474 -12.44 -15.45 8.39
C GLY A 474 -12.38 -14.83 9.80
N GLN A 475 -13.19 -15.34 10.74
CA GLN A 475 -13.17 -14.92 12.14
C GLN A 475 -11.84 -15.25 12.83
N ALA A 476 -11.29 -16.45 12.62
CA ALA A 476 -10.00 -16.84 13.18
C ALA A 476 -8.87 -15.94 12.65
N ILE A 477 -8.85 -15.66 11.35
CA ILE A 477 -7.90 -14.72 10.73
C ILE A 477 -8.05 -13.33 11.34
N ALA A 478 -9.27 -12.80 11.42
CA ALA A 478 -9.55 -11.47 12.00
C ALA A 478 -9.08 -11.34 13.46
N GLN A 479 -9.32 -12.38 14.28
CA GLN A 479 -8.92 -12.41 15.70
C GLN A 479 -7.41 -12.59 15.90
N SER A 480 -6.74 -13.30 14.98
CA SER A 480 -5.30 -13.57 15.07
C SER A 480 -4.43 -12.32 14.87
N ASN A 481 -4.98 -11.25 14.29
CA ASN A 481 -4.25 -10.10 13.77
C ASN A 481 -3.14 -10.47 12.77
N ARG A 482 -3.32 -11.52 11.95
CA ARG A 482 -2.39 -11.91 10.88
C ARG A 482 -3.05 -11.86 9.50
N ASN A 483 -2.24 -11.60 8.47
CA ASN A 483 -2.67 -11.56 7.07
C ASN A 483 -2.43 -12.92 6.39
N GLU A 484 -3.10 -13.98 6.85
CA GLU A 484 -3.03 -15.31 6.23
C GLU A 484 -4.01 -15.41 5.05
N THR A 485 -3.63 -16.14 3.99
CA THR A 485 -4.46 -16.28 2.79
C THR A 485 -5.67 -17.18 3.04
N TRP A 486 -6.86 -16.67 2.74
CA TRP A 486 -8.11 -17.42 2.84
C TRP A 486 -8.59 -17.89 1.46
N LEU A 487 -8.62 -19.21 1.25
CA LEU A 487 -9.17 -19.88 0.07
C LEU A 487 -10.55 -20.46 0.40
N SER A 488 -11.61 -19.98 -0.23
CA SER A 488 -12.98 -20.43 0.03
C SER A 488 -13.51 -21.24 -1.14
N PHE A 489 -13.66 -22.56 -0.96
CA PHE A 489 -14.12 -23.49 -1.99
C PHE A 489 -15.63 -23.74 -1.84
N TRP A 490 -16.38 -23.61 -2.92
CA TRP A 490 -17.83 -23.77 -2.90
C TRP A 490 -18.26 -24.83 -3.89
N THR A 491 -18.69 -25.99 -3.40
CA THR A 491 -19.26 -27.03 -4.25
C THR A 491 -20.57 -26.54 -4.86
N VAL A 492 -20.57 -26.36 -6.19
CA VAL A 492 -21.71 -25.92 -7.01
C VAL A 492 -22.28 -27.13 -7.75
N SER A 493 -23.60 -27.16 -7.97
CA SER A 493 -24.26 -28.10 -8.88
C SER A 493 -24.57 -27.48 -10.25
N GLY A 494 -24.66 -28.32 -11.28
CA GLY A 494 -25.09 -27.91 -12.62
C GLY A 494 -26.55 -28.27 -12.95
N PRO A 495 -26.95 -28.10 -14.23
CA PRO A 495 -28.29 -28.39 -14.72
C PRO A 495 -28.70 -29.86 -14.55
N LEU A 496 -29.92 -30.08 -14.06
CA LEU A 496 -30.46 -31.40 -13.74
C LEU A 496 -31.62 -31.76 -14.66
N THR A 497 -31.74 -33.02 -15.06
CA THR A 497 -32.92 -33.53 -15.80
C THR A 497 -34.20 -33.23 -14.98
N PRO A 498 -35.26 -32.62 -15.58
CA PRO A 498 -35.55 -32.48 -17.00
C PRO A 498 -35.05 -31.19 -17.69
N GLN A 499 -34.24 -30.36 -17.04
CA GLN A 499 -33.68 -29.16 -17.66
C GLN A 499 -32.74 -29.53 -18.84
N THR A 500 -32.83 -28.78 -19.94
CA THR A 500 -31.95 -28.95 -21.10
C THR A 500 -30.50 -28.63 -20.71
N THR A 501 -29.63 -29.64 -20.75
CA THR A 501 -28.18 -29.49 -20.57
C THR A 501 -27.59 -28.78 -21.79
N ASN A 502 -27.32 -27.48 -21.67
CA ASN A 502 -26.67 -26.65 -22.68
C ASN A 502 -25.90 -25.49 -22.02
N ALA A 503 -25.05 -24.80 -22.79
CA ALA A 503 -24.22 -23.71 -22.28
C ALA A 503 -25.01 -22.59 -21.58
N ALA A 504 -26.21 -22.23 -22.06
CA ALA A 504 -27.03 -21.19 -21.41
C ALA A 504 -27.57 -21.65 -20.04
N ALA A 505 -27.88 -22.94 -19.88
CA ALA A 505 -28.24 -23.51 -18.58
C ALA A 505 -27.05 -23.49 -17.62
N PHE A 506 -25.86 -23.93 -18.06
CA PHE A 506 -24.65 -23.88 -17.23
C PHE A 506 -24.28 -22.45 -16.81
N TYR A 507 -24.38 -21.46 -17.72
CA TYR A 507 -24.21 -20.05 -17.35
C TYR A 507 -25.20 -19.60 -16.27
N ALA A 508 -26.49 -19.95 -16.42
CA ALA A 508 -27.52 -19.54 -15.45
C ALA A 508 -27.33 -20.18 -14.07
N HIS A 509 -26.88 -21.44 -14.01
CA HIS A 509 -26.54 -22.14 -12.77
C HIS A 509 -25.33 -21.52 -12.07
N GLY A 510 -24.20 -21.36 -12.79
CA GLY A 510 -23.01 -20.70 -12.25
C GLY A 510 -23.29 -19.27 -11.79
N TYR A 511 -24.10 -18.52 -12.54
CA TYR A 511 -24.51 -17.16 -12.17
C TYR A 511 -25.34 -17.13 -10.89
N ALA A 512 -26.37 -17.98 -10.77
CA ALA A 512 -27.21 -18.06 -9.57
C ALA A 512 -26.41 -18.51 -8.33
N ALA A 513 -25.52 -19.50 -8.49
CA ALA A 513 -24.62 -19.95 -7.43
C ALA A 513 -23.66 -18.83 -6.99
N GLY A 514 -23.04 -18.12 -7.94
CA GLY A 514 -22.15 -16.99 -7.65
C GLY A 514 -22.88 -15.84 -6.93
N GLN A 515 -24.12 -15.53 -7.33
CA GLN A 515 -24.93 -14.53 -6.61
C GLN A 515 -25.22 -14.96 -5.17
N TYR A 516 -25.61 -16.23 -4.95
CA TYR A 516 -25.88 -16.74 -3.61
C TYR A 516 -24.62 -16.71 -2.73
N VAL A 517 -23.48 -17.19 -3.23
CA VAL A 517 -22.21 -17.19 -2.48
C VAL A 517 -21.77 -15.78 -2.11
N ALA A 518 -21.84 -14.82 -3.04
CA ALA A 518 -21.54 -13.43 -2.71
C ALA A 518 -22.51 -12.84 -1.67
N GLN A 519 -23.81 -13.15 -1.77
CA GLN A 519 -24.80 -12.73 -0.75
C GLN A 519 -24.56 -13.36 0.63
N GLN A 520 -23.99 -14.57 0.71
CA GLN A 520 -23.56 -15.16 1.99
C GLN A 520 -22.33 -14.43 2.55
N ILE A 521 -21.31 -14.19 1.73
CA ILE A 521 -20.08 -13.49 2.15
C ILE A 521 -20.37 -12.02 2.55
N ASP A 522 -21.32 -11.35 1.90
CA ASP A 522 -21.72 -9.98 2.25
C ASP A 522 -22.34 -9.85 3.65
N GLN A 523 -22.98 -10.93 4.15
CA GLN A 523 -23.55 -10.96 5.50
C GLN A 523 -22.47 -11.00 6.60
N TYR A 524 -21.22 -11.32 6.29
CA TYR A 524 -20.18 -11.46 7.31
C TYR A 524 -19.96 -10.15 8.08
N SER A 525 -20.07 -9.01 7.37
CA SER A 525 -19.93 -7.68 7.95
C SER A 525 -21.02 -7.33 8.97
N SER A 526 -22.26 -7.78 8.79
CA SER A 526 -23.34 -7.55 9.78
C SER A 526 -23.19 -8.41 11.05
N HIS A 527 -22.35 -9.45 10.97
CA HIS A 527 -21.95 -10.30 12.10
C HIS A 527 -20.55 -9.93 12.65
N GLY A 528 -20.02 -8.76 12.30
CA GLY A 528 -18.76 -8.23 12.84
C GLY A 528 -17.48 -8.72 12.16
N LEU A 529 -17.59 -9.50 11.07
CA LEU A 529 -16.45 -9.95 10.27
C LEU A 529 -16.31 -9.06 9.02
N GLY A 530 -15.41 -8.09 9.06
CA GLY A 530 -15.11 -7.21 7.92
C GLY A 530 -14.31 -7.89 6.79
N LEU A 531 -13.69 -9.03 7.06
CA LEU A 531 -12.82 -9.75 6.12
C LEU A 531 -13.62 -10.57 5.10
N LYS A 532 -13.01 -10.87 3.94
CA LYS A 532 -13.58 -11.69 2.85
C LYS A 532 -12.52 -12.64 2.26
N PRO A 533 -12.88 -13.78 1.64
CA PRO A 533 -11.89 -14.69 1.06
C PRO A 533 -10.97 -13.99 0.06
N ASN A 534 -9.67 -14.32 0.06
CA ASN A 534 -8.72 -13.84 -0.96
C ASN A 534 -9.01 -14.47 -2.33
N TRP A 535 -9.67 -15.63 -2.34
CA TRP A 535 -10.18 -16.32 -3.53
C TRP A 535 -11.52 -16.99 -3.22
N VAL A 536 -12.51 -16.79 -4.09
CA VAL A 536 -13.81 -17.49 -4.05
C VAL A 536 -13.84 -18.48 -5.21
N ILE A 537 -13.66 -19.75 -4.88
CA ILE A 537 -13.28 -20.81 -5.80
C ILE A 537 -14.52 -21.66 -6.10
N LEU A 538 -14.90 -21.73 -7.39
CA LEU A 538 -15.89 -22.72 -7.83
C LEU A 538 -15.28 -24.10 -7.71
N ASP A 539 -15.90 -24.94 -6.89
CA ASP A 539 -15.64 -26.37 -6.85
C ASP A 539 -16.78 -27.07 -7.63
N PRO A 540 -16.46 -27.82 -8.70
CA PRO A 540 -17.45 -28.45 -9.56
C PRO A 540 -18.09 -29.70 -8.95
N GLU A 541 -17.67 -30.18 -7.76
CA GLU A 541 -17.99 -31.50 -7.22
C GLU A 541 -19.48 -31.74 -6.82
N GLY A 542 -20.42 -30.92 -7.31
CA GLY A 542 -21.86 -31.03 -7.03
C GLY A 542 -22.66 -31.91 -8.00
N TYR A 543 -23.99 -31.84 -7.87
CA TYR A 543 -24.94 -32.67 -8.62
C TYR A 543 -25.01 -32.32 -10.11
N PRO A 544 -25.34 -33.28 -11.01
CA PRO A 544 -25.91 -34.61 -10.74
C PRO A 544 -24.91 -35.75 -10.42
N ASP A 545 -23.63 -35.58 -10.73
CA ASP A 545 -22.66 -36.67 -10.90
C ASP A 545 -21.37 -36.51 -10.08
N ALA A 546 -21.38 -35.61 -9.10
CA ALA A 546 -20.19 -35.14 -8.37
C ALA A 546 -19.14 -34.43 -9.25
N HIS A 547 -19.55 -33.94 -10.43
CA HIS A 547 -18.78 -33.02 -11.29
C HIS A 547 -19.71 -32.00 -12.00
N SER A 548 -20.86 -31.65 -11.41
CA SER A 548 -21.85 -30.72 -11.97
C SER A 548 -22.43 -31.08 -13.35
N GLY A 549 -22.18 -32.26 -13.89
CA GLY A 549 -22.43 -32.59 -15.30
C GLY A 549 -21.51 -31.83 -16.27
N LEU A 550 -20.39 -31.29 -15.79
CA LEU A 550 -19.38 -30.59 -16.59
C LEU A 550 -18.41 -31.55 -17.30
N ASP A 551 -18.40 -32.82 -16.91
CA ASP A 551 -17.51 -33.83 -17.45
C ASP A 551 -18.17 -34.69 -18.54
N ALA A 552 -17.46 -34.82 -19.67
CA ALA A 552 -17.88 -35.67 -20.77
C ALA A 552 -17.72 -37.15 -20.39
N PRO A 553 -18.64 -38.03 -20.81
CA PRO A 553 -18.50 -39.48 -20.61
C PRO A 553 -17.13 -40.00 -21.11
N ALA A 554 -16.51 -40.89 -20.33
CA ALA A 554 -15.19 -41.41 -20.63
C ALA A 554 -15.10 -42.01 -22.05
N GLY A 555 -14.05 -41.66 -22.81
CA GLY A 555 -13.87 -42.07 -24.20
C GLY A 555 -14.65 -41.25 -25.23
N SER A 556 -15.26 -40.14 -24.83
CA SER A 556 -15.98 -39.21 -25.73
C SER A 556 -15.14 -38.73 -26.92
N ALA A 557 -15.80 -38.62 -28.08
CA ALA A 557 -15.20 -38.08 -29.30
C ALA A 557 -14.86 -36.58 -29.17
N PRO A 558 -13.89 -36.04 -29.94
CA PRO A 558 -13.47 -34.64 -29.83
C PRO A 558 -14.58 -33.59 -29.97
N SER A 559 -15.62 -33.88 -30.77
CA SER A 559 -16.80 -33.00 -30.89
C SER A 559 -17.63 -32.94 -29.60
N VAL A 560 -17.72 -34.04 -28.86
CA VAL A 560 -18.39 -34.08 -27.55
C VAL A 560 -17.53 -33.34 -26.52
N LEU A 561 -16.22 -33.57 -26.50
CA LEU A 561 -15.30 -32.81 -25.62
C LEU A 561 -15.39 -31.29 -25.85
N GLY A 562 -15.50 -30.85 -27.10
CA GLY A 562 -15.72 -29.43 -27.44
C GLY A 562 -17.06 -28.87 -26.91
N THR A 563 -18.12 -29.68 -26.85
CA THR A 563 -19.40 -29.30 -26.22
C THR A 563 -19.23 -29.08 -24.71
N TYR A 564 -18.56 -30.00 -24.00
CA TYR A 564 -18.33 -29.88 -22.56
C TYR A 564 -17.33 -28.77 -22.21
N GLN A 565 -16.33 -28.49 -23.07
CA GLN A 565 -15.52 -27.27 -22.99
C GLN A 565 -16.39 -26.00 -23.05
N GLY A 566 -17.44 -26.00 -23.89
CA GLY A 566 -18.44 -24.94 -23.92
C GLY A 566 -19.26 -24.83 -22.62
N TYR A 567 -19.56 -25.95 -21.96
CA TYR A 567 -20.27 -25.97 -20.68
C TYR A 567 -19.39 -25.42 -19.54
N TRP A 568 -18.14 -25.87 -19.45
CA TRP A 568 -17.11 -25.30 -18.55
C TRP A 568 -16.97 -23.79 -18.75
N SER A 569 -16.74 -23.32 -19.99
CA SER A 569 -16.60 -21.89 -20.28
C SER A 569 -17.85 -21.09 -19.89
N ALA A 570 -19.04 -21.66 -20.04
CA ALA A 570 -20.29 -20.98 -19.69
C ALA A 570 -20.52 -20.94 -18.18
N MET A 571 -20.28 -22.06 -17.47
CA MET A 571 -20.37 -22.16 -16.01
C MET A 571 -19.42 -21.18 -15.32
N LEU A 572 -18.16 -21.12 -15.76
CA LEU A 572 -17.14 -20.21 -15.20
C LEU A 572 -17.43 -18.74 -15.48
N SER A 573 -17.93 -18.42 -16.69
CA SER A 573 -18.42 -17.07 -17.01
C SER A 573 -19.62 -16.70 -16.14
N GLY A 574 -20.56 -17.63 -15.95
CA GLY A 574 -21.69 -17.48 -15.03
C GLY A 574 -21.24 -17.18 -13.61
N TRP A 575 -20.41 -18.05 -13.03
CA TRP A 575 -19.83 -17.92 -11.69
C TRP A 575 -19.17 -16.56 -11.44
N SER A 576 -18.23 -16.18 -12.32
CA SER A 576 -17.51 -14.92 -12.23
C SER A 576 -18.46 -13.71 -12.28
N LYS A 577 -19.46 -13.74 -13.18
CA LYS A 577 -20.47 -12.68 -13.30
C LYS A 577 -21.48 -12.68 -12.14
N GLY A 578 -21.81 -13.84 -11.59
CA GLY A 578 -22.69 -14.00 -10.45
C GLY A 578 -22.10 -13.33 -9.21
N LEU A 579 -20.87 -13.73 -8.83
CA LEU A 579 -20.13 -13.13 -7.72
C LEU A 579 -20.00 -11.61 -7.87
N THR A 580 -19.46 -11.15 -9.00
CA THR A 580 -19.18 -9.73 -9.25
C THR A 580 -20.41 -8.86 -9.50
N SER A 581 -21.59 -9.46 -9.71
CA SER A 581 -22.87 -8.72 -9.75
C SER A 581 -23.38 -8.28 -8.38
N ILE A 582 -22.88 -8.90 -7.30
CA ILE A 582 -23.23 -8.61 -5.91
C ILE A 582 -22.10 -7.81 -5.26
N ASP A 583 -20.88 -8.34 -5.25
CA ASP A 583 -19.69 -7.59 -4.83
C ASP A 583 -18.55 -7.72 -5.88
N PRO A 584 -18.23 -6.64 -6.62
CA PRO A 584 -17.17 -6.65 -7.63
C PRO A 584 -15.75 -6.75 -7.03
N ARG A 585 -15.61 -6.74 -5.69
CA ARG A 585 -14.35 -6.94 -4.97
C ARG A 585 -14.01 -8.42 -4.76
N LEU A 586 -14.98 -9.34 -4.90
CA LEU A 586 -14.70 -10.78 -4.81
C LEU A 586 -13.87 -11.23 -6.01
N THR A 587 -12.98 -12.20 -5.78
CA THR A 587 -11.98 -12.70 -6.71
C THR A 587 -12.34 -14.13 -7.17
N PRO A 588 -13.01 -14.29 -8.33
CA PRO A 588 -13.47 -15.60 -8.77
C PRO A 588 -12.30 -16.47 -9.24
N ALA A 589 -12.30 -17.73 -8.83
CA ALA A 589 -11.37 -18.75 -9.29
C ALA A 589 -12.11 -20.08 -9.51
N VAL A 590 -11.39 -21.09 -10.01
CA VAL A 590 -11.88 -22.45 -10.26
C VAL A 590 -10.96 -23.49 -9.64
N TYR A 591 -11.53 -24.51 -9.03
CA TYR A 591 -10.85 -25.75 -8.65
C TYR A 591 -11.12 -26.81 -9.73
N ALA A 592 -10.07 -27.54 -10.13
CA ALA A 592 -10.18 -28.58 -11.15
C ALA A 592 -9.00 -29.57 -11.08
N SER A 593 -9.22 -30.81 -11.52
CA SER A 593 -8.14 -31.78 -11.71
C SER A 593 -7.23 -31.43 -12.89
N GLN A 594 -6.05 -32.05 -12.89
CA GLN A 594 -5.14 -32.06 -14.03
C GLN A 594 -5.79 -32.55 -15.34
N SER A 595 -6.84 -33.39 -15.27
CA SER A 595 -7.53 -33.93 -16.44
C SER A 595 -8.50 -32.91 -17.02
N GLU A 596 -9.39 -32.35 -16.19
CA GLU A 596 -10.35 -31.31 -16.58
C GLU A 596 -9.64 -30.08 -17.16
N TYR A 597 -8.61 -29.59 -16.45
CA TYR A 597 -7.84 -28.42 -16.84
C TYR A 597 -7.33 -28.50 -18.29
N ARG A 598 -6.75 -29.64 -18.64
CA ARG A 598 -6.19 -29.90 -19.97
C ARG A 598 -7.29 -30.17 -21.01
N THR A 599 -8.32 -30.93 -20.64
CA THR A 599 -9.33 -31.44 -21.57
C THR A 599 -10.31 -30.35 -21.99
N TYR A 600 -10.68 -29.45 -21.07
CA TYR A 600 -11.67 -28.40 -21.29
C TYR A 600 -11.07 -27.00 -21.42
N GLY A 601 -9.76 -26.91 -21.66
CA GLY A 601 -9.07 -25.66 -22.00
C GLY A 601 -9.10 -24.60 -20.88
N LEU A 602 -9.11 -25.01 -19.62
CA LEU A 602 -9.23 -24.07 -18.49
C LEU A 602 -8.06 -23.08 -18.41
N GLY A 603 -6.91 -23.41 -19.00
CA GLY A 603 -5.78 -22.50 -19.18
C GLY A 603 -6.07 -21.24 -20.03
N SER A 604 -7.19 -21.22 -20.78
CA SER A 604 -7.68 -20.04 -21.51
C SER A 604 -8.96 -19.41 -20.92
N SER A 605 -9.43 -19.88 -19.76
CA SER A 605 -10.69 -19.41 -19.15
C SER A 605 -10.66 -17.96 -18.64
N GLY A 606 -9.47 -17.38 -18.49
CA GLY A 606 -9.28 -16.07 -17.85
C GLY A 606 -9.41 -16.08 -16.32
N LEU A 607 -9.83 -17.19 -15.72
CA LEU A 607 -9.87 -17.36 -14.27
C LEU A 607 -8.59 -18.05 -13.74
N PRO A 608 -8.12 -17.64 -12.55
CA PRO A 608 -7.19 -18.43 -11.75
C PRO A 608 -7.68 -19.85 -11.48
N THR A 609 -6.77 -20.82 -11.59
CA THR A 609 -7.03 -22.23 -11.32
C THR A 609 -6.24 -22.71 -10.10
N PHE A 610 -6.94 -23.43 -9.22
CA PHE A 610 -6.38 -24.24 -8.14
C PHE A 610 -6.48 -25.70 -8.54
N MET A 611 -5.35 -26.39 -8.66
CA MET A 611 -5.27 -27.66 -9.36
C MET A 611 -5.16 -28.86 -8.40
N ALA A 612 -6.07 -29.84 -8.54
CA ALA A 612 -6.04 -31.06 -7.74
C ALA A 612 -4.81 -31.92 -8.09
N VAL A 613 -4.06 -32.32 -7.07
CA VAL A 613 -2.94 -33.27 -7.17
C VAL A 613 -2.98 -34.26 -6.00
N ALA A 614 -2.54 -35.50 -6.21
CA ALA A 614 -2.49 -36.50 -5.14
C ALA A 614 -1.05 -36.90 -4.84
N PHE A 615 -0.69 -37.01 -3.57
CA PHE A 615 0.57 -37.65 -3.17
C PHE A 615 0.44 -39.18 -3.26
N GLY A 616 1.44 -39.85 -3.82
CA GLY A 616 1.52 -41.30 -3.84
C GLY A 616 2.89 -41.80 -4.29
N GLY A 617 3.42 -42.83 -3.62
CA GLY A 617 4.53 -43.70 -4.07
C GLY A 617 5.86 -43.04 -4.50
N GLY A 618 6.05 -41.74 -4.32
CA GLY A 618 7.15 -40.96 -4.91
C GLY A 618 6.82 -39.48 -5.16
N GLY A 619 5.54 -39.07 -5.02
CA GLY A 619 5.09 -37.69 -5.15
C GLY A 619 4.01 -37.51 -6.21
N PRO A 620 3.42 -36.31 -6.35
CA PRO A 620 2.47 -36.03 -7.42
C PRO A 620 3.12 -36.15 -8.80
N VAL A 621 2.37 -36.71 -9.75
CA VAL A 621 2.80 -36.86 -11.16
C VAL A 621 2.12 -35.79 -12.01
N ARG A 622 2.91 -35.04 -12.79
CA ARG A 622 2.39 -33.97 -13.65
C ARG A 622 1.98 -34.49 -15.02
N LEU A 623 0.73 -34.24 -15.42
CA LEU A 623 0.23 -34.58 -16.74
C LEU A 623 0.72 -33.56 -17.78
N PRO A 624 1.18 -34.00 -18.98
CA PRO A 624 1.48 -33.10 -20.09
C PRO A 624 0.26 -32.23 -20.43
N GLY A 625 0.46 -30.90 -20.53
CA GLY A 625 -0.59 -29.91 -20.80
C GLY A 625 -1.04 -29.05 -19.60
N THR A 626 -0.59 -29.32 -18.38
CA THR A 626 -1.05 -28.64 -17.14
C THR A 626 -0.21 -27.40 -16.74
N TYR A 627 0.31 -26.64 -17.71
CA TYR A 627 1.39 -25.65 -17.50
C TYR A 627 0.99 -24.19 -17.73
N GLY A 628 -0.28 -23.80 -17.58
CA GLY A 628 -0.68 -22.40 -17.82
C GLY A 628 -0.29 -21.46 -16.68
N SER A 629 -0.08 -20.20 -17.04
CA SER A 629 0.24 -19.10 -16.11
C SER A 629 -0.92 -18.69 -15.20
N ASN A 630 -2.12 -19.22 -15.43
CA ASN A 630 -3.29 -19.03 -14.57
C ASN A 630 -3.40 -20.06 -13.44
N VAL A 631 -2.53 -21.08 -13.39
CA VAL A 631 -2.47 -22.02 -12.26
C VAL A 631 -1.76 -21.33 -11.10
N LEU A 632 -2.52 -20.92 -10.07
CA LEU A 632 -1.98 -20.19 -8.92
C LEU A 632 -1.63 -21.07 -7.73
N GLY A 633 -2.17 -22.29 -7.67
CA GLY A 633 -1.95 -23.19 -6.55
C GLY A 633 -2.28 -24.64 -6.88
N PHE A 634 -1.71 -25.56 -6.11
CA PHE A 634 -2.00 -26.99 -6.12
C PHE A 634 -2.62 -27.39 -4.79
N ILE A 635 -3.75 -28.09 -4.86
CA ILE A 635 -4.49 -28.64 -3.72
C ILE A 635 -4.11 -30.11 -3.62
N ALA A 636 -3.34 -30.46 -2.59
CA ALA A 636 -2.69 -31.76 -2.50
C ALA A 636 -3.41 -32.71 -1.54
N PHE A 637 -4.05 -33.73 -2.11
CA PHE A 637 -4.83 -34.72 -1.41
C PHE A 637 -3.95 -35.85 -0.85
N ASN A 638 -4.41 -36.45 0.25
CA ASN A 638 -3.75 -37.54 0.99
C ASN A 638 -2.36 -37.16 1.56
N ALA A 639 -2.22 -35.93 2.05
CA ALA A 639 -1.02 -35.50 2.77
C ALA A 639 -0.84 -36.28 4.08
N THR A 640 0.41 -36.55 4.46
CA THR A 640 0.77 -37.48 5.53
C THR A 640 1.47 -36.78 6.69
N CYS A 641 0.73 -36.57 7.78
CA CYS A 641 1.27 -35.97 9.01
C CYS A 641 2.39 -36.76 9.70
N VAL A 642 2.34 -38.10 9.65
CA VAL A 642 3.22 -38.97 10.43
C VAL A 642 3.87 -40.02 9.51
N PRO A 643 5.21 -40.10 9.46
CA PRO A 643 6.18 -39.31 10.23
C PRO A 643 6.32 -37.87 9.72
N LEU A 644 6.73 -36.94 10.60
CA LEU A 644 6.96 -35.52 10.28
C LEU A 644 7.93 -35.31 9.10
N ALA A 645 8.87 -36.23 8.89
CA ALA A 645 9.76 -36.20 7.74
C ALA A 645 9.03 -36.33 6.39
N THR A 646 7.87 -37.02 6.36
CA THR A 646 7.00 -37.09 5.17
C THR A 646 6.31 -35.76 4.95
N LEU A 647 5.67 -35.18 5.98
CA LEU A 647 5.04 -33.86 5.91
C LEU A 647 6.01 -32.80 5.36
N ARG A 648 7.23 -32.72 5.90
CA ARG A 648 8.27 -31.81 5.41
C ARG A 648 8.69 -32.07 3.96
N ALA A 649 8.69 -33.32 3.51
CA ALA A 649 8.98 -33.65 2.12
C ALA A 649 7.82 -33.26 1.18
N GLU A 650 6.58 -33.38 1.63
CA GLU A 650 5.37 -32.94 0.90
C GLU A 650 5.31 -31.41 0.80
N GLU A 651 5.55 -30.69 1.90
CA GLU A 651 5.76 -29.23 1.91
C GLU A 651 6.88 -28.81 0.94
N GLN A 652 8.07 -29.42 1.04
CA GLN A 652 9.20 -29.06 0.19
C GLN A 652 8.93 -29.37 -1.29
N THR A 653 8.16 -30.43 -1.58
CA THR A 653 7.71 -30.75 -2.94
C THR A 653 6.83 -29.64 -3.49
N LEU A 654 5.82 -29.19 -2.73
CA LEU A 654 4.95 -28.08 -3.12
C LEU A 654 5.67 -26.72 -3.13
N ALA A 655 6.72 -26.52 -2.32
CA ALA A 655 7.54 -25.31 -2.38
C ALA A 655 8.48 -25.26 -3.61
N SER A 656 8.65 -26.36 -4.35
CA SER A 656 9.66 -26.51 -5.41
C SER A 656 9.04 -26.66 -6.81
N PRO A 657 9.65 -26.10 -7.87
CA PRO A 657 9.27 -26.42 -9.24
C PRO A 657 9.35 -27.93 -9.49
N PRO A 658 8.39 -28.55 -10.19
CA PRO A 658 7.34 -27.94 -11.01
C PRO A 658 6.04 -27.57 -10.26
N TRP A 659 5.99 -27.77 -8.93
CA TRP A 659 4.79 -27.67 -8.09
C TRP A 659 4.71 -26.39 -7.24
N SER A 660 5.68 -25.48 -7.38
CA SER A 660 5.74 -24.17 -6.73
C SER A 660 4.67 -23.19 -7.23
N GLY A 661 3.39 -23.51 -7.01
CA GLY A 661 2.30 -22.55 -7.03
C GLY A 661 2.46 -21.52 -5.90
N ILE A 662 1.77 -20.39 -6.04
CA ILE A 662 1.78 -19.31 -5.05
C ILE A 662 0.94 -19.72 -3.84
N TYR A 663 -0.21 -20.35 -4.06
CA TYR A 663 -1.21 -20.67 -3.04
C TYR A 663 -1.45 -22.19 -2.94
N ASN A 664 -0.43 -22.92 -2.53
CA ASN A 664 -0.52 -24.37 -2.39
C ASN A 664 -1.13 -24.76 -1.04
N THR A 665 -1.82 -25.90 -0.98
CA THR A 665 -2.32 -26.46 0.28
C THR A 665 -2.10 -27.97 0.35
N LEU A 666 -1.91 -28.45 1.58
CA LEU A 666 -1.99 -29.86 1.95
C LEU A 666 -3.36 -30.15 2.54
N GLN A 667 -3.97 -31.26 2.14
CA GLN A 667 -5.17 -31.80 2.74
C GLN A 667 -4.87 -33.15 3.41
N PHE A 668 -5.05 -33.18 4.71
CA PHE A 668 -4.93 -34.38 5.53
C PHE A 668 -6.22 -35.23 5.47
N ASN A 669 -6.18 -36.42 6.05
CA ASN A 669 -7.37 -37.24 6.22
C ASN A 669 -8.46 -36.48 7.02
N PRO A 670 -9.76 -36.68 6.74
CA PRO A 670 -10.84 -36.02 7.46
C PRO A 670 -10.71 -36.15 8.99
N GLY A 671 -10.78 -35.02 9.69
CA GLY A 671 -10.63 -34.97 11.14
C GLY A 671 -9.18 -34.84 11.65
N VAL A 672 -8.18 -34.72 10.77
CA VAL A 672 -6.77 -34.60 11.14
C VAL A 672 -6.26 -33.17 10.91
N TYR A 673 -5.61 -32.60 11.92
CA TYR A 673 -4.85 -31.34 11.83
C TYR A 673 -3.41 -31.57 12.29
N CYS A 674 -2.46 -30.91 11.61
CA CYS A 674 -1.02 -30.98 11.88
C CYS A 674 -0.39 -29.60 11.65
N ALA A 675 0.49 -29.19 12.56
CA ALA A 675 1.34 -28.00 12.44
C ALA A 675 2.38 -28.19 11.31
N PRO A 676 2.92 -27.09 10.72
CA PRO A 676 3.96 -27.16 9.71
C PRO A 676 5.32 -27.48 10.36
#